data_AF-A0A8H5IGT5-F1
#
_entry.id   AF-A0A8H5IGT5-F1
#
_cell.length_a   1.000
_cell.length_b   1.000
_cell.length_c   1.000
_cell.angle_alpha   90.00
_cell.angle_beta   90.00
_cell.angle_gamma   90.00
#
_symmetry.space_group_name_H-M   'P 1'
#
loop_
_entity.id
_entity.type
_entity.pdbx_description
1 polymer ?
#
loop_
_entity_poly.entity_id
_entity_poly.type
_entity_poly.pdbx_seq_one_letter_code
_entity_poly.pdbx_strand_id
1 'polypeptide(L)'
;MTNFSFPEFDDLPLVKGQPKGCLWGHFDVDGQKDQSGINKTKIVAPLEGEEHSKIETDSLFTALRLLTKEVVQKAKDEIQTGTHVQLDWPLHNIEFPGFGRIPLQHTVKDLAEEGFVAFDDVISFNTQTSSQWDSLKHFGSQKTAVYYNGLTHEELKTSDDLGIHKMCDRGGIVGRGILVDWLSWWEHKNPGIEPPSAISCHKIPVSELEATLAYQGTETRQGDILIKDDKPDNPSFNSNAKADIRALGTEKQHYMIGLENSDETVRWLYSKHFAAVAGDTMGFEAWPYPEHCCLHEWLLVQWGTPIGELWDLEMGSQINRRPVRVASASGAITDMVENLAELAKNADVDFIVGDWLSEYNMAARGMLKAQRSEDPSYDSAPAFEQQFVDSFQSALPDLAARKIKMAVNAGACDTELLYQRIQKIVEDSGTDLRVAWIEGDEVLDAVQQYVSGGAKLRNITTGQSFLEWGHSPVYAQCYLGSRGISQAFMNGADIVLCGRVADAAPTMGAAAYWHGWSSFQYQELAHALIAGHLIECSYYVTGGNYTGFKALPQGKSPLLNLPIARIQSDGTFFIECHHSKDRGGEGKRYYNSDVVAIVDQAKMEQAGPDSVFVHNIGFEKPPPTTKVGLTAPGGYQAEVHYFIVGLDAEEKAALLEKQLRFYLDVESMSKLSFTVSGTCPANPESQDAATVDVRVFAQAPDADALSSSKFRNKCWNIVMSTYPGATFAIDDRQAFPKAYNEYFVTIMPQALVRHRAHLPWSERVIDIEPPTDTVPYVHQQEVQPVTQPQPLLSFGPSIMAPLGYIVHARSGDKGSDCNIGFFVRHEDEYAWLKSLLTVDRVIDILQNDYNGGRVERFELPNIQAVHFLLKDHLDRGVAASSTYDVLGKNVAEYLRAKHVPIPRKFLDRGRI
;
A
#
# COMPACT_ATOMS: atom_id res chain seq x y z
N MET A 1 33.48 14.24 28.26
CA MET A 1 33.96 13.40 27.15
C MET A 1 35.39 13.00 27.45
N THR A 2 35.58 11.82 28.04
CA THR A 2 36.90 11.17 28.11
C THR A 2 36.89 10.07 27.05
N ASN A 3 36.99 10.47 25.78
CA ASN A 3 37.33 9.51 24.73
C ASN A 3 38.74 9.01 25.05
N PHE A 4 38.96 7.70 25.04
CA PHE A 4 40.31 7.16 25.16
C PHE A 4 41.08 7.54 23.89
N SER A 5 42.18 8.27 24.05
CA SER A 5 43.03 8.68 22.94
C SER A 5 44.03 7.57 22.64
N PHE A 6 43.73 6.77 21.62
CA PHE A 6 44.67 5.78 21.12
C PHE A 6 45.67 6.44 20.15
N PRO A 7 46.96 6.07 20.21
CA PRO A 7 47.90 6.32 19.11
C PRO A 7 47.47 5.53 17.87
N GLU A 8 47.96 5.93 16.70
CA GLU A 8 47.90 5.08 15.51
C GLU A 8 48.59 3.73 15.77
N PHE A 9 48.15 2.68 15.08
CA PHE A 9 48.65 1.31 15.30
C PHE A 9 50.19 1.23 15.20
N ASP A 10 50.78 1.92 14.23
CA ASP A 10 52.22 1.97 14.00
C ASP A 10 52.99 2.93 14.94
N ASP A 11 52.28 3.71 15.78
CA ASP A 11 52.86 4.60 16.80
C ASP A 11 52.82 4.00 18.21
N LEU A 12 52.09 2.89 18.43
CA LEU A 12 52.03 2.22 19.74
C LEU A 12 53.42 1.80 20.27
N PRO A 13 53.71 1.95 21.57
CA PRO A 13 54.97 1.50 22.17
C PRO A 13 55.23 0.00 21.92
N LEU A 14 56.50 -0.36 21.69
CA LEU A 14 56.89 -1.77 21.54
C LEU A 14 56.89 -2.49 22.89
N VAL A 15 55.95 -3.42 23.07
CA VAL A 15 55.91 -4.32 24.22
C VAL A 15 56.87 -5.50 23.98
N LYS A 16 57.84 -5.69 24.88
CA LYS A 16 58.92 -6.67 24.70
C LYS A 16 58.36 -8.10 24.60
N GLY A 17 58.57 -8.74 23.45
CA GLY A 17 58.15 -10.12 23.18
C GLY A 17 56.76 -10.28 22.58
N GLN A 18 56.03 -9.18 22.40
CA GLN A 18 54.70 -9.14 21.77
C GLN A 18 54.77 -8.49 20.37
N PRO A 19 53.78 -8.72 19.49
CA PRO A 19 53.70 -8.06 18.20
C PRO A 19 53.50 -6.54 18.33
N LYS A 20 53.86 -5.81 17.27
CA LYS A 20 53.58 -4.37 17.13
C LYS A 20 52.06 -4.18 17.07
N GLY A 21 51.50 -3.32 17.93
CA GLY A 21 50.04 -3.17 18.08
C GLY A 21 49.47 -3.72 19.39
N CYS A 22 50.30 -4.33 20.24
CA CYS A 22 49.95 -4.77 21.59
C CYS A 22 49.54 -3.59 22.49
N LEU A 23 48.45 -3.71 23.26
CA LEU A 23 47.93 -2.68 24.17
C LEU A 23 48.28 -2.93 25.66
N TRP A 24 49.21 -3.84 25.96
CA TRP A 24 49.65 -4.05 27.34
C TRP A 24 50.25 -2.76 27.92
N GLY A 25 49.86 -2.41 29.14
CA GLY A 25 50.24 -1.16 29.77
C GLY A 25 49.40 0.06 29.36
N HIS A 26 48.55 -0.02 28.33
CA HIS A 26 47.73 1.13 27.90
C HIS A 26 46.60 1.45 28.89
N PHE A 27 46.02 0.42 29.51
CA PHE A 27 44.93 0.55 30.48
C PHE A 27 45.40 0.50 31.95
N ASP A 28 46.71 0.35 32.20
CA ASP A 28 47.31 0.36 33.53
C ASP A 28 47.06 1.71 34.25
N VAL A 29 46.97 1.70 35.58
CA VAL A 29 46.73 2.91 36.40
C VAL A 29 47.74 2.96 37.54
N ASP A 30 48.39 4.11 37.73
CA ASP A 30 49.39 4.36 38.79
C ASP A 30 50.49 3.28 38.90
N GLY A 31 50.86 2.68 37.76
CA GLY A 31 51.85 1.60 37.68
C GLY A 31 51.35 0.22 38.14
N GLN A 32 50.06 0.09 38.45
CA GLN A 32 49.40 -1.21 38.63
C GLN A 32 48.93 -1.74 37.28
N LYS A 33 49.31 -2.99 37.00
CA LYS A 33 48.90 -3.70 35.78
C LYS A 33 47.42 -4.00 35.77
N ASP A 34 46.77 -3.70 34.65
CA ASP A 34 45.42 -4.18 34.35
C ASP A 34 45.45 -5.71 34.13
N GLN A 35 45.12 -6.46 35.18
CA GLN A 35 45.24 -7.93 35.23
C GLN A 35 44.10 -8.62 35.98
N SER A 36 43.46 -7.93 36.94
CA SER A 36 42.64 -8.57 37.98
C SER A 36 41.18 -8.10 38.04
N GLY A 37 40.77 -7.11 37.24
CA GLY A 37 39.41 -6.58 37.25
C GLY A 37 38.99 -5.87 38.55
N ILE A 38 39.89 -5.67 39.52
CA ILE A 38 39.53 -5.23 40.87
C ILE A 38 40.52 -4.17 41.36
N ASN A 39 40.02 -2.96 41.63
CA ASN A 39 40.74 -2.02 42.48
C ASN A 39 40.37 -2.30 43.95
N LYS A 40 41.37 -2.58 44.79
CA LYS A 40 41.19 -2.98 46.21
C LYS A 40 40.79 -1.79 47.08
N THR A 41 39.52 -1.41 47.04
CA THR A 41 38.99 -0.38 47.94
C THR A 41 38.58 -0.99 49.28
N LYS A 42 39.38 -0.74 50.32
CA LYS A 42 39.01 -1.05 51.71
C LYS A 42 37.79 -0.21 52.11
N ILE A 43 36.76 -0.83 52.67
CA ILE A 43 35.74 -0.10 53.42
C ILE A 43 36.42 0.48 54.67
N VAL A 44 36.60 1.79 54.71
CA VAL A 44 36.89 2.52 55.94
C VAL A 44 35.57 3.05 56.46
N ALA A 45 35.13 2.57 57.62
CA ALA A 45 33.93 3.08 58.27
C ALA A 45 34.12 4.58 58.60
N PRO A 46 33.11 5.43 58.38
CA PRO A 46 33.23 6.85 58.67
C PRO A 46 33.41 7.06 60.18
N LEU A 47 34.34 7.95 60.54
CA LEU A 47 34.29 8.61 61.85
C LEU A 47 33.12 9.58 61.85
N GLU A 48 32.44 9.72 63.00
CA GLU A 48 31.23 10.54 63.12
C GLU A 48 31.50 12.00 62.71
N GLY A 49 30.88 12.46 61.60
CA GLY A 49 30.88 13.89 61.24
C GLY A 49 30.90 14.24 59.75
N GLU A 50 31.25 13.32 58.84
CA GLU A 50 31.29 13.61 57.40
C GLU A 50 30.08 13.01 56.65
N GLU A 51 29.23 13.88 56.08
CA GLU A 51 28.25 13.47 55.06
C GLU A 51 28.97 13.24 53.72
N HIS A 52 28.68 12.10 53.08
CA HIS A 52 29.28 11.57 51.85
C HIS A 52 30.64 10.88 51.97
N SER A 53 30.60 9.55 52.11
CA SER A 53 31.70 8.68 51.72
C SER A 53 32.01 8.83 50.23
N LYS A 54 33.15 9.41 49.87
CA LYS A 54 33.67 9.34 48.50
C LYS A 54 34.10 7.90 48.18
N ILE A 55 33.30 7.23 47.35
CA ILE A 55 33.68 5.97 46.69
C ILE A 55 34.18 6.34 45.29
N GLU A 56 35.49 6.53 45.14
CA GLU A 56 36.17 6.57 43.84
C GLU A 56 36.76 5.17 43.59
N THR A 57 36.06 4.37 42.79
CA THR A 57 36.49 3.04 42.34
C THR A 57 36.92 3.10 40.87
N ASP A 58 38.16 3.50 40.63
CA ASP A 58 38.80 3.34 39.31
C ASP A 58 39.31 1.90 39.17
N SER A 59 38.40 1.02 38.76
CA SER A 59 38.65 -0.40 38.51
C SER A 59 39.29 -0.64 37.13
N LEU A 60 40.42 -1.34 37.12
CA LEU A 60 41.16 -1.83 35.96
C LEU A 60 40.27 -2.78 35.12
N PHE A 61 40.09 -2.55 33.81
CA PHE A 61 39.13 -3.28 32.96
C PHE A 61 39.38 -3.24 31.43
N THR A 62 40.61 -3.41 30.97
CA THR A 62 40.95 -3.79 29.58
C THR A 62 40.24 -2.97 28.48
N ALA A 63 39.87 -3.58 27.34
CA ALA A 63 39.04 -2.92 26.32
C ALA A 63 37.62 -2.58 26.83
N LEU A 64 37.12 -3.28 27.86
CA LEU A 64 35.85 -2.96 28.53
C LEU A 64 35.88 -1.60 29.26
N ARG A 65 37.04 -0.96 29.41
CA ARG A 65 37.16 0.40 29.95
C ARG A 65 36.60 1.47 28.99
N LEU A 66 36.41 1.12 27.72
CA LEU A 66 35.74 1.95 26.72
C LEU A 66 34.23 2.10 26.99
N LEU A 67 33.62 1.13 27.69
CA LEU A 67 32.25 1.21 28.21
C LEU A 67 32.17 2.11 29.45
N THR A 68 32.56 3.37 29.27
CA THR A 68 32.47 4.45 30.26
C THR A 68 31.01 4.74 30.63
N LYS A 69 30.78 5.37 31.79
CA LYS A 69 29.42 5.72 32.24
C LYS A 69 28.68 6.57 31.19
N GLU A 70 29.39 7.46 30.51
CA GLU A 70 28.87 8.33 29.45
C GLU A 70 28.53 7.54 28.18
N VAL A 71 29.34 6.55 27.78
CA VAL A 71 29.07 5.68 26.62
C VAL A 71 27.84 4.81 26.90
N VAL A 72 27.79 4.17 28.07
CA VAL A 72 26.64 3.34 28.49
C VAL A 72 25.37 4.20 28.64
N GLN A 73 25.48 5.40 29.20
CA GLN A 73 24.33 6.31 29.32
C GLN A 73 23.81 6.78 27.96
N LYS A 74 24.67 6.93 26.94
CA LYS A 74 24.25 7.24 25.56
C LYS A 74 23.61 6.05 24.84
N ALA A 75 23.99 4.82 25.16
CA ALA A 75 23.38 3.63 24.54
C ALA A 75 21.86 3.55 24.77
N LYS A 76 21.34 4.14 25.86
CA LYS A 76 19.89 4.27 26.11
C LYS A 76 19.17 5.06 25.00
N ASP A 77 19.87 6.00 24.33
CA ASP A 77 19.27 6.90 23.35
C ASP A 77 18.93 6.15 22.04
N GLU A 78 19.49 4.95 21.85
CA GLU A 78 19.12 4.03 20.77
C GLU A 78 17.81 3.25 21.08
N ILE A 79 17.33 3.25 22.35
CA ILE A 79 16.09 2.57 22.77
C ILE A 79 14.88 3.45 22.45
N GLN A 80 14.36 3.33 21.22
CA GLN A 80 13.23 4.14 20.73
C GLN A 80 11.87 3.40 20.79
N THR A 81 11.84 2.10 20.47
CA THR A 81 10.58 1.33 20.33
C THR A 81 10.22 0.48 21.55
N GLY A 82 11.20 0.10 22.36
CA GLY A 82 11.04 -0.91 23.42
C GLY A 82 11.05 -2.37 22.92
N THR A 83 11.30 -2.60 21.63
CA THR A 83 11.57 -3.94 21.08
C THR A 83 12.80 -4.53 21.75
N HIS A 84 12.75 -5.80 22.12
CA HIS A 84 13.88 -6.56 22.65
C HIS A 84 13.98 -7.89 21.92
N VAL A 85 15.20 -8.40 21.78
CA VAL A 85 15.52 -9.67 21.12
C VAL A 85 16.36 -10.48 22.09
N GLN A 86 16.04 -11.76 22.26
CA GLN A 86 16.90 -12.69 22.98
C GLN A 86 18.00 -13.15 22.02
N LEU A 87 19.27 -13.04 22.44
CA LEU A 87 20.43 -13.42 21.63
C LEU A 87 21.07 -14.74 22.12
N ASP A 88 20.38 -15.43 23.03
CA ASP A 88 20.84 -16.63 23.72
C ASP A 88 20.23 -17.91 23.11
N TRP A 89 21.08 -18.79 22.59
CA TRP A 89 20.76 -20.15 22.16
C TRP A 89 20.29 -20.99 23.37
N PRO A 90 19.38 -21.96 23.15
CA PRO A 90 19.14 -23.01 24.14
C PRO A 90 20.44 -23.78 24.44
N LEU A 91 20.68 -24.09 25.72
CA LEU A 91 21.88 -24.82 26.18
C LEU A 91 22.06 -26.21 25.52
N HIS A 92 21.00 -26.77 24.93
CA HIS A 92 21.00 -28.08 24.27
C HIS A 92 21.23 -28.03 22.75
N ASN A 93 21.39 -26.85 22.15
CA ASN A 93 21.40 -26.72 20.69
C ASN A 93 22.68 -27.30 20.03
N ILE A 94 23.79 -27.37 20.77
CA ILE A 94 25.02 -28.07 20.33
C ILE A 94 24.96 -29.54 20.77
N GLU A 95 24.52 -30.43 19.88
CA GLU A 95 24.47 -31.89 20.11
C GLU A 95 25.87 -32.52 20.16
N PHE A 96 26.79 -32.07 19.29
CA PHE A 96 28.16 -32.58 19.17
C PHE A 96 29.15 -31.45 19.46
N PRO A 97 29.53 -31.20 20.72
CA PRO A 97 30.43 -30.09 21.05
C PRO A 97 31.90 -30.41 20.69
N GLY A 98 32.57 -29.42 20.11
CA GLY A 98 33.95 -29.56 19.63
C GLY A 98 35.02 -29.58 20.73
N PHE A 99 36.28 -29.77 20.33
CA PHE A 99 37.47 -29.67 21.19
C PHE A 99 37.46 -30.53 22.47
N GLY A 100 36.75 -31.67 22.44
CA GLY A 100 36.65 -32.58 23.60
C GLY A 100 35.79 -32.06 24.75
N ARG A 101 34.94 -31.06 24.50
CA ARG A 101 33.91 -30.56 25.43
C ARG A 101 32.83 -31.63 25.65
N ILE A 102 32.12 -31.59 26.78
CA ILE A 102 31.01 -32.51 27.07
C ILE A 102 29.66 -31.95 26.59
N PRO A 103 28.71 -32.80 26.14
CA PRO A 103 27.32 -32.38 25.88
C PRO A 103 26.61 -31.93 27.17
N LEU A 104 25.54 -31.14 27.02
CA LEU A 104 24.67 -30.77 28.14
C LEU A 104 24.07 -32.01 28.81
N GLN A 105 24.24 -32.10 30.12
CA GLN A 105 23.54 -33.05 30.98
C GLN A 105 22.61 -32.27 31.90
N HIS A 106 21.31 -32.56 31.86
CA HIS A 106 20.29 -31.94 32.71
C HIS A 106 19.55 -33.03 33.48
N THR A 107 19.51 -32.92 34.81
CA THR A 107 18.81 -33.82 35.73
C THR A 107 17.84 -33.03 36.58
N VAL A 108 16.55 -33.28 36.39
CA VAL A 108 15.47 -32.73 37.23
C VAL A 108 15.40 -33.53 38.53
N LYS A 109 15.32 -32.84 39.66
CA LYS A 109 15.11 -33.38 41.01
C LYS A 109 13.68 -33.10 41.44
N ASP A 110 12.96 -34.14 41.85
CA ASP A 110 11.69 -34.01 42.55
C ASP A 110 11.96 -33.74 44.04
N LEU A 111 11.40 -32.66 44.59
CA LEU A 111 11.57 -32.28 46.00
C LEU A 111 10.49 -32.87 46.93
N ALA A 112 9.65 -33.80 46.43
CA ALA A 112 8.67 -34.52 47.25
C ALA A 112 9.30 -35.25 48.44
N GLU A 113 10.54 -35.77 48.30
CA GLU A 113 11.27 -36.42 49.40
C GLU A 113 11.72 -35.43 50.48
N GLU A 114 11.92 -34.15 50.13
CA GLU A 114 12.21 -33.04 51.06
C GLU A 114 10.92 -32.39 51.61
N GLY A 115 9.75 -32.91 51.23
CA GLY A 115 8.44 -32.44 51.70
C GLY A 115 7.85 -31.26 50.92
N PHE A 116 8.41 -30.91 49.75
CA PHE A 116 7.90 -29.84 48.89
C PHE A 116 7.21 -30.38 47.63
N VAL A 117 6.22 -29.66 47.11
CA VAL A 117 5.67 -29.91 45.76
C VAL A 117 6.36 -28.96 44.80
N ALA A 118 7.61 -29.29 44.45
CA ALA A 118 8.50 -28.47 43.63
C ALA A 118 9.55 -29.34 42.92
N PHE A 119 10.18 -28.78 41.89
CA PHE A 119 11.30 -29.38 41.19
C PHE A 119 12.52 -28.44 41.23
N ASP A 120 13.70 -29.03 41.37
CA ASP A 120 15.01 -28.37 41.27
C ASP A 120 15.80 -28.99 40.11
N ASP A 121 16.86 -28.33 39.64
CA ASP A 121 17.66 -28.80 38.51
C ASP A 121 19.14 -28.98 38.85
N VAL A 122 19.80 -29.92 38.18
CA VAL A 122 21.26 -30.02 38.09
C VAL A 122 21.65 -30.02 36.61
N ILE A 123 22.50 -29.06 36.21
CA ILE A 123 23.06 -28.96 34.87
C ILE A 123 24.57 -29.12 34.90
N SER A 124 25.13 -29.82 33.91
CA SER A 124 26.57 -30.02 33.74
C SER A 124 26.93 -29.92 32.24
N PHE A 125 27.81 -28.99 31.91
CA PHE A 125 28.24 -28.67 30.54
C PHE A 125 29.58 -27.91 30.58
N ASN A 126 30.28 -27.82 29.44
CA ASN A 126 31.37 -26.86 29.29
C ASN A 126 30.77 -25.48 28.98
N THR A 127 31.27 -24.41 29.59
CA THR A 127 30.80 -23.02 29.36
C THR A 127 30.93 -22.52 27.92
N GLN A 128 31.54 -23.30 27.02
CA GLN A 128 31.70 -23.00 25.60
C GLN A 128 30.91 -23.98 24.70
N THR A 129 29.63 -24.24 25.01
CA THR A 129 28.76 -25.13 24.22
C THR A 129 27.36 -24.56 23.94
N SER A 130 27.21 -23.24 24.06
CA SER A 130 25.99 -22.46 23.77
C SER A 130 26.41 -20.99 23.65
N SER A 131 25.48 -20.02 23.60
CA SER A 131 25.86 -18.60 23.59
C SER A 131 26.76 -18.26 24.77
N GLN A 132 27.94 -17.71 24.46
CA GLN A 132 29.04 -17.60 25.42
C GLN A 132 29.74 -16.24 25.35
N TRP A 133 30.51 -15.95 26.40
CA TRP A 133 31.57 -14.95 26.41
C TRP A 133 32.87 -15.63 26.83
N ASP A 134 33.88 -15.54 25.98
CA ASP A 134 35.22 -16.02 26.29
C ASP A 134 36.02 -14.96 27.04
N SER A 135 36.33 -15.31 28.28
CA SER A 135 37.16 -14.50 29.17
C SER A 135 38.60 -14.39 28.66
N LEU A 136 39.34 -13.41 29.16
CA LEU A 136 40.75 -13.21 28.77
C LEU A 136 41.68 -14.34 29.27
N LYS A 137 41.15 -15.27 30.07
CA LYS A 137 41.78 -16.53 30.49
C LYS A 137 41.48 -17.71 29.54
N HIS A 138 40.56 -17.57 28.59
CA HIS A 138 40.14 -18.65 27.68
C HIS A 138 41.29 -19.10 26.77
N PHE A 139 41.89 -18.17 26.03
CA PHE A 139 42.97 -18.44 25.08
C PHE A 139 44.23 -17.64 25.43
N GLY A 140 45.38 -18.31 25.42
CA GLY A 140 46.69 -17.69 25.63
C GLY A 140 47.52 -17.72 24.35
N SER A 141 48.62 -16.97 24.31
CA SER A 141 49.51 -17.00 23.15
C SER A 141 50.22 -18.34 23.02
N GLN A 142 49.97 -19.05 21.92
CA GLN A 142 50.50 -20.40 21.68
C GLN A 142 52.03 -20.39 21.57
N LYS A 143 52.60 -19.27 21.13
CA LYS A 143 54.06 -19.09 20.97
C LYS A 143 54.79 -18.81 22.28
N THR A 144 54.13 -18.19 23.26
CA THR A 144 54.80 -17.62 24.45
C THR A 144 54.21 -18.06 25.80
N ALA A 145 53.09 -18.79 25.80
CA ALA A 145 52.39 -19.27 26.99
C ALA A 145 52.02 -18.18 28.01
N VAL A 146 51.68 -16.99 27.49
CA VAL A 146 51.22 -15.82 28.26
C VAL A 146 49.85 -15.36 27.78
N TYR A 147 49.14 -14.67 28.65
CA TYR A 147 47.80 -14.11 28.48
C TYR A 147 47.88 -12.59 28.60
N TYR A 148 46.71 -11.93 28.62
CA TYR A 148 46.61 -10.47 28.69
C TYR A 148 47.51 -9.85 29.77
N ASN A 149 48.17 -8.75 29.39
CA ASN A 149 49.13 -8.00 30.20
C ASN A 149 50.28 -8.84 30.81
N GLY A 150 50.62 -9.97 30.18
CA GLY A 150 51.81 -10.77 30.47
C GLY A 150 51.72 -11.74 31.65
N LEU A 151 50.51 -12.12 32.06
CA LEU A 151 50.31 -13.24 32.99
C LEU A 151 50.70 -14.57 32.32
N THR A 152 51.48 -15.40 32.99
CA THR A 152 51.88 -16.71 32.45
C THR A 152 50.81 -17.78 32.66
N HIS A 153 50.81 -18.80 31.82
CA HIS A 153 49.90 -19.94 31.95
C HIS A 153 50.00 -20.65 33.32
N GLU A 154 51.20 -20.75 33.91
CA GLU A 154 51.38 -21.37 35.23
C GLU A 154 50.80 -20.52 36.38
N GLU A 155 50.92 -19.19 36.34
CA GLU A 155 50.28 -18.30 37.32
C GLU A 155 48.74 -18.46 37.28
N LEU A 156 48.18 -18.51 36.07
CA LEU A 156 46.74 -18.62 35.85
C LEU A 156 46.14 -20.00 36.19
N LYS A 157 46.93 -21.05 36.40
CA LYS A 157 46.42 -22.32 36.97
C LYS A 157 45.92 -22.18 38.41
N THR A 158 46.40 -21.17 39.13
CA THR A 158 46.07 -20.97 40.56
C THR A 158 45.48 -19.60 40.88
N SER A 159 45.67 -18.59 40.03
CA SER A 159 44.99 -17.30 40.15
C SER A 159 43.57 -17.31 39.54
N ASP A 160 42.69 -16.46 40.07
CA ASP A 160 41.38 -16.15 39.51
C ASP A 160 41.39 -14.94 38.55
N ASP A 161 42.56 -14.32 38.35
CA ASP A 161 42.79 -13.25 37.36
C ASP A 161 42.33 -13.65 35.94
N LEU A 162 41.94 -12.63 35.15
CA LEU A 162 41.41 -12.75 33.78
C LEU A 162 40.15 -13.64 33.61
N GLY A 163 39.59 -14.21 34.69
CA GLY A 163 38.39 -15.05 34.66
C GLY A 163 37.09 -14.28 34.39
N ILE A 164 36.07 -14.99 33.88
CA ILE A 164 34.78 -14.39 33.48
C ILE A 164 34.07 -13.64 34.61
N HIS A 165 34.21 -14.11 35.86
CA HIS A 165 33.62 -13.46 37.03
C HIS A 165 34.14 -12.04 37.26
N LYS A 166 35.38 -11.72 36.84
CA LYS A 166 35.89 -10.34 36.89
C LYS A 166 35.07 -9.40 35.99
N MET A 167 34.56 -9.90 34.86
CA MET A 167 33.65 -9.15 33.99
C MET A 167 32.26 -9.01 34.64
N CYS A 168 31.81 -9.98 35.42
CA CYS A 168 30.58 -9.86 36.21
C CYS A 168 30.73 -8.83 37.36
N ASP A 169 31.86 -8.87 38.10
CA ASP A 169 32.18 -7.96 39.20
C ASP A 169 32.25 -6.48 38.75
N ARG A 170 32.58 -6.24 37.47
CA ARG A 170 32.49 -4.93 36.80
C ARG A 170 31.06 -4.35 36.76
N GLY A 171 30.05 -5.21 36.78
CA GLY A 171 28.69 -4.91 36.30
C GLY A 171 28.42 -5.42 34.88
N GLY A 172 29.21 -6.37 34.37
CA GLY A 172 29.01 -7.00 33.06
C GLY A 172 29.48 -6.18 31.86
N ILE A 173 29.11 -6.69 30.68
CA ILE A 173 29.29 -6.05 29.37
C ILE A 173 27.95 -5.39 29.01
N VAL A 174 27.85 -4.08 29.22
CA VAL A 174 26.65 -3.28 28.93
C VAL A 174 27.11 -2.07 28.12
N GLY A 175 26.50 -1.84 26.96
CA GLY A 175 26.96 -0.85 26.00
C GLY A 175 26.06 -0.75 24.78
N ARG A 176 26.52 -0.04 23.74
CA ARG A 176 25.86 0.00 22.44
C ARG A 176 26.33 -1.17 21.59
N GLY A 177 25.41 -2.07 21.22
CA GLY A 177 25.66 -3.08 20.19
C GLY A 177 25.47 -2.50 18.79
N ILE A 178 26.26 -2.97 17.83
CA ILE A 178 26.03 -2.75 16.40
C ILE A 178 25.97 -4.12 15.71
N LEU A 179 24.95 -4.34 14.87
CA LEU A 179 24.85 -5.54 14.04
C LEU A 179 25.46 -5.26 12.66
N VAL A 180 26.41 -6.09 12.25
CA VAL A 180 26.90 -6.20 10.87
C VAL A 180 26.21 -7.40 10.25
N ASP A 181 25.15 -7.14 9.48
CA ASP A 181 24.29 -8.14 8.84
C ASP A 181 24.91 -8.57 7.49
N TRP A 182 26.02 -9.33 7.58
CA TRP A 182 26.79 -9.73 6.41
C TRP A 182 26.00 -10.72 5.56
N LEU A 183 25.22 -11.61 6.19
CA LEU A 183 24.36 -12.55 5.49
C LEU A 183 23.35 -11.85 4.58
N SER A 184 22.50 -10.95 5.11
CA SER A 184 21.48 -10.27 4.29
C SER A 184 22.12 -9.37 3.22
N TRP A 185 23.28 -8.78 3.51
CA TRP A 185 24.06 -8.04 2.52
C TRP A 185 24.57 -8.95 1.39
N TRP A 186 25.12 -10.12 1.72
CA TRP A 186 25.64 -11.08 0.75
C TRP A 186 24.54 -11.58 -0.17
N GLU A 187 23.40 -11.99 0.38
CA GLU A 187 22.24 -12.45 -0.39
C GLU A 187 21.68 -11.36 -1.30
N HIS A 188 21.61 -10.12 -0.81
CA HIS A 188 21.19 -8.97 -1.62
C HIS A 188 22.16 -8.66 -2.76
N LYS A 189 23.47 -8.82 -2.55
CA LYS A 189 24.50 -8.59 -3.58
C LYS A 189 24.64 -9.73 -4.57
N ASN A 190 24.35 -10.97 -4.16
CA ASN A 190 24.56 -12.19 -4.94
C ASN A 190 23.24 -12.96 -5.17
N PRO A 191 22.20 -12.34 -5.77
CA PRO A 191 20.88 -12.96 -5.89
C PRO A 191 20.94 -14.25 -6.71
N GLY A 192 20.45 -15.35 -6.14
CA GLY A 192 20.44 -16.67 -6.76
C GLY A 192 21.73 -17.48 -6.59
N ILE A 193 22.69 -17.00 -5.78
CA ILE A 193 23.88 -17.74 -5.36
C ILE A 193 23.73 -18.06 -3.87
N GLU A 194 23.84 -19.34 -3.49
CA GLU A 194 23.77 -19.73 -2.07
C GLU A 194 24.95 -19.12 -1.27
N PRO A 195 24.70 -18.59 -0.05
CA PRO A 195 25.76 -18.06 0.80
C PRO A 195 26.76 -19.16 1.24
N PRO A 196 28.04 -18.80 1.46
CA PRO A 196 29.06 -19.75 1.91
C PRO A 196 28.69 -20.45 3.22
N SER A 197 28.64 -21.78 3.22
CA SER A 197 28.18 -22.58 4.37
C SER A 197 28.90 -22.23 5.69
N ALA A 198 28.15 -22.20 6.80
CA ALA A 198 28.68 -21.97 8.14
C ALA A 198 29.77 -22.98 8.58
N ILE A 199 29.82 -24.16 7.95
CA ILE A 199 30.84 -25.20 8.16
C ILE A 199 31.92 -25.23 7.05
N SER A 200 32.14 -24.10 6.37
CA SER A 200 33.21 -23.90 5.39
C SER A 200 34.38 -23.11 6.00
N CYS A 201 35.50 -23.04 5.29
CA CYS A 201 36.62 -22.15 5.63
C CYS A 201 36.55 -20.80 4.89
N HIS A 202 35.35 -20.33 4.56
CA HIS A 202 35.16 -19.02 3.94
C HIS A 202 35.61 -17.90 4.89
N LYS A 203 36.19 -16.84 4.32
CA LYS A 203 36.81 -15.74 5.06
C LYS A 203 36.16 -14.44 4.64
N ILE A 204 35.64 -13.70 5.60
CA ILE A 204 34.96 -12.43 5.36
C ILE A 204 35.99 -11.30 5.49
N PRO A 205 36.35 -10.62 4.39
CA PRO A 205 37.35 -9.55 4.43
C PRO A 205 36.73 -8.23 4.91
N VAL A 206 37.57 -7.32 5.39
CA VAL A 206 37.18 -5.98 5.87
C VAL A 206 36.36 -5.20 4.84
N SER A 207 36.67 -5.34 3.55
CA SER A 207 35.94 -4.68 2.47
C SER A 207 34.45 -5.05 2.41
N GLU A 208 34.10 -6.26 2.84
CA GLU A 208 32.71 -6.71 2.90
C GLU A 208 32.02 -6.19 4.16
N LEU A 209 32.69 -6.19 5.32
CA LEU A 209 32.15 -5.59 6.55
C LEU A 209 31.82 -4.09 6.39
N GLU A 210 32.71 -3.32 5.76
CA GLU A 210 32.47 -1.90 5.46
C GLU A 210 31.35 -1.73 4.40
N ALA A 211 31.26 -2.62 3.40
CA ALA A 211 30.17 -2.59 2.42
C ALA A 211 28.80 -2.97 3.03
N THR A 212 28.79 -3.85 4.04
CA THR A 212 27.62 -4.22 4.84
C THR A 212 27.18 -3.07 5.73
N LEU A 213 28.09 -2.46 6.49
CA LEU A 213 27.81 -1.25 7.29
C LEU A 213 27.25 -0.11 6.44
N ALA A 214 27.84 0.13 5.26
CA ALA A 214 27.36 1.15 4.31
C ALA A 214 25.97 0.81 3.72
N TYR A 215 25.66 -0.47 3.50
CA TYR A 215 24.34 -0.92 3.05
C TYR A 215 23.26 -0.76 4.12
N GLN A 216 23.59 -1.03 5.39
CA GLN A 216 22.70 -0.80 6.53
C GLN A 216 22.57 0.69 6.92
N GLY A 217 23.53 1.54 6.53
CA GLY A 217 23.64 2.92 7.00
C GLY A 217 24.16 3.03 8.44
N THR A 218 24.90 2.03 8.92
CA THR A 218 25.35 1.90 10.31
C THR A 218 26.71 2.55 10.53
N GLU A 219 26.80 3.51 11.46
CA GLU A 219 28.07 4.14 11.87
C GLU A 219 28.64 3.54 13.17
N THR A 220 29.90 3.09 13.11
CA THR A 220 30.72 2.64 14.25
C THR A 220 31.16 3.80 15.15
N ARG A 221 31.18 3.60 16.47
CA ARG A 221 31.69 4.53 17.49
C ARG A 221 32.66 3.81 18.45
N GLN A 222 33.61 4.55 19.01
CA GLN A 222 34.52 4.00 20.04
C GLN A 222 33.73 3.43 21.22
N GLY A 223 34.05 2.20 21.62
CA GLY A 223 33.39 1.49 22.73
C GLY A 223 32.13 0.73 22.34
N ASP A 224 31.76 0.67 21.05
CA ASP A 224 30.71 -0.22 20.58
C ASP A 224 31.06 -1.71 20.85
N ILE A 225 30.02 -2.54 20.92
CA ILE A 225 30.10 -3.99 20.89
C ILE A 225 29.78 -4.41 19.45
N LEU A 226 30.77 -4.95 18.74
CA LEU A 226 30.58 -5.45 17.37
C LEU A 226 29.88 -6.80 17.41
N ILE A 227 28.75 -6.94 16.73
CA ILE A 227 28.02 -8.20 16.58
C ILE A 227 27.95 -8.49 15.07
N LYS A 228 28.38 -9.67 14.63
CA LYS A 228 28.29 -10.10 13.22
C LYS A 228 27.21 -11.19 13.07
N ASP A 229 26.37 -11.05 12.06
CA ASP A 229 25.51 -12.13 11.52
C ASP A 229 26.19 -12.63 10.24
N ASP A 230 26.82 -13.79 10.32
CA ASP A 230 27.48 -14.46 9.20
C ASP A 230 27.20 -15.98 9.12
N LYS A 231 26.20 -16.47 9.86
CA LYS A 231 25.73 -17.85 9.82
C LYS A 231 24.51 -17.97 8.87
N PRO A 232 24.68 -18.37 7.60
CA PRO A 232 23.54 -18.68 6.74
C PRO A 232 22.66 -19.81 7.30
N ASP A 233 21.40 -19.82 6.85
CA ASP A 233 20.35 -20.82 7.11
C ASP A 233 20.69 -22.22 6.55
N ASN A 234 21.85 -22.75 6.92
CA ASN A 234 22.30 -24.06 6.53
C ASN A 234 21.66 -25.12 7.45
N PRO A 235 21.08 -26.20 6.90
CA PRO A 235 20.55 -27.29 7.72
C PRO A 235 21.57 -27.86 8.72
N SER A 236 22.88 -27.71 8.50
CA SER A 236 23.98 -28.22 9.35
C SER A 236 23.94 -27.81 10.83
N PHE A 237 23.20 -26.77 11.22
CA PHE A 237 22.99 -26.40 12.64
C PHE A 237 21.52 -26.47 13.09
N ASN A 238 20.62 -26.94 12.23
CA ASN A 238 19.21 -27.10 12.55
C ASN A 238 18.95 -28.50 13.15
N SER A 239 17.96 -28.64 14.03
CA SER A 239 17.53 -29.94 14.58
C SER A 239 17.15 -30.95 13.48
N ASN A 240 16.75 -30.46 12.30
CA ASN A 240 16.35 -31.25 11.15
C ASN A 240 17.50 -31.78 10.28
N ALA A 241 18.77 -31.42 10.55
CA ALA A 241 19.91 -32.04 9.86
C ALA A 241 20.08 -33.53 10.18
N LYS A 242 20.88 -34.21 9.36
CA LYS A 242 21.51 -35.47 9.76
C LYS A 242 22.61 -35.18 10.79
N ALA A 243 22.65 -35.96 11.86
CA ALA A 243 23.68 -35.90 12.91
C ALA A 243 25.12 -35.86 12.34
N ASP A 244 25.37 -36.62 11.26
CA ASP A 244 26.67 -36.65 10.59
C ASP A 244 27.15 -35.28 10.11
N ILE A 245 26.22 -34.43 9.66
CA ILE A 245 26.47 -33.08 9.15
C ILE A 245 26.65 -32.10 10.31
N ARG A 246 25.82 -32.20 11.37
CA ARG A 246 25.99 -31.40 12.60
C ARG A 246 27.35 -31.58 13.24
N ALA A 247 27.89 -32.80 13.19
CA ALA A 247 29.21 -33.12 13.70
C ALA A 247 30.39 -32.65 12.81
N LEU A 248 30.17 -32.21 11.56
CA LEU A 248 31.28 -31.81 10.67
C LEU A 248 31.98 -30.53 11.13
N GLY A 249 31.22 -29.45 11.34
CA GLY A 249 31.77 -28.15 11.77
C GLY A 249 32.26 -28.12 13.22
N THR A 250 31.93 -29.13 14.02
CA THR A 250 32.06 -29.09 15.48
C THR A 250 33.03 -30.14 16.04
N GLU A 251 32.76 -31.43 15.86
CA GLU A 251 33.57 -32.53 16.40
C GLU A 251 34.62 -33.05 15.40
N LYS A 252 34.30 -33.08 14.09
CA LYS A 252 35.06 -33.84 13.08
C LYS A 252 36.11 -33.04 12.30
N GLN A 253 35.78 -31.84 11.81
CA GLN A 253 36.66 -31.05 10.94
C GLN A 253 36.97 -29.63 11.46
N HIS A 254 36.14 -29.07 12.33
CA HIS A 254 36.29 -27.73 12.90
C HIS A 254 36.36 -26.59 11.86
N TYR A 255 35.82 -26.76 10.65
CA TYR A 255 35.75 -25.68 9.67
C TYR A 255 34.62 -24.70 10.05
N MET A 256 34.96 -23.41 10.08
CA MET A 256 34.09 -22.34 10.56
C MET A 256 34.26 -21.11 9.66
N ILE A 257 33.15 -20.54 9.20
CA ILE A 257 33.13 -19.21 8.58
C ILE A 257 33.37 -18.14 9.65
N GLY A 258 33.99 -17.03 9.25
CA GLY A 258 34.13 -15.85 10.10
C GLY A 258 35.02 -14.80 9.47
N LEU A 259 35.49 -13.85 10.28
CA LEU A 259 36.38 -12.78 9.83
C LEU A 259 37.70 -13.32 9.29
N GLU A 260 38.22 -12.69 8.23
CA GLU A 260 39.52 -13.04 7.68
C GLU A 260 40.65 -12.74 8.68
N ASN A 261 41.48 -13.75 8.94
CA ASN A 261 42.75 -13.61 9.64
C ASN A 261 43.82 -12.90 8.77
N SER A 262 43.85 -11.56 8.82
CA SER A 262 44.81 -10.71 8.11
C SER A 262 45.25 -9.49 8.92
N ASP A 263 46.37 -8.88 8.53
CA ASP A 263 46.86 -7.60 9.10
C ASP A 263 45.85 -6.46 8.87
N GLU A 264 45.10 -6.52 7.77
CA GLU A 264 44.01 -5.58 7.46
C GLU A 264 42.88 -5.67 8.49
N THR A 265 42.39 -6.88 8.80
CA THR A 265 41.37 -7.10 9.84
C THR A 265 41.85 -6.68 11.23
N VAL A 266 43.11 -6.97 11.58
CA VAL A 266 43.73 -6.54 12.84
C VAL A 266 43.76 -5.00 12.93
N ARG A 267 44.22 -4.32 11.88
CA ARG A 267 44.26 -2.84 11.84
C ARG A 267 42.86 -2.24 11.85
N TRP A 268 41.90 -2.85 11.16
CA TRP A 268 40.51 -2.42 11.14
C TRP A 268 39.88 -2.51 12.54
N LEU A 269 39.90 -3.69 13.17
CA LEU A 269 39.40 -3.90 14.54
C LEU A 269 40.04 -2.92 15.54
N TYR A 270 41.35 -2.70 15.42
CA TYR A 270 42.04 -1.69 16.22
C TYR A 270 41.47 -0.29 15.99
N SER A 271 41.35 0.16 14.73
CA SER A 271 40.91 1.52 14.38
C SER A 271 39.50 1.88 14.86
N LYS A 272 38.62 0.89 15.03
CA LYS A 272 37.25 1.09 15.51
C LYS A 272 37.15 1.16 17.03
N HIS A 273 38.13 0.62 17.76
CA HIS A 273 38.18 0.55 19.22
C HIS A 273 36.90 -0.06 19.83
N PHE A 274 36.56 -1.28 19.41
CA PHE A 274 35.44 -2.03 20.01
C PHE A 274 35.76 -2.48 21.45
N ALA A 275 34.77 -2.41 22.33
CA ALA A 275 34.92 -2.86 23.72
C ALA A 275 34.86 -4.38 23.87
N ALA A 276 34.07 -5.04 23.02
CA ALA A 276 33.92 -6.48 22.90
C ALA A 276 33.44 -6.80 21.47
N VAL A 277 33.59 -8.05 21.04
CA VAL A 277 33.12 -8.54 19.73
C VAL A 277 32.32 -9.82 19.91
N ALA A 278 31.31 -10.08 19.07
CA ALA A 278 30.47 -11.28 19.15
C ALA A 278 30.00 -11.75 17.76
N GLY A 279 29.58 -13.02 17.67
CA GLY A 279 28.95 -13.59 16.48
C GLY A 279 28.10 -14.84 16.75
N ASP A 280 27.37 -15.25 15.73
CA ASP A 280 26.43 -16.38 15.67
C ASP A 280 27.05 -17.74 15.29
N THR A 281 28.31 -17.75 14.86
CA THR A 281 29.04 -18.97 14.50
C THR A 281 29.81 -19.60 15.67
N MET A 282 30.33 -20.82 15.44
CA MET A 282 31.18 -21.58 16.37
C MET A 282 32.56 -20.95 16.65
N GLY A 283 32.92 -19.90 15.91
CA GLY A 283 34.23 -19.25 15.96
C GLY A 283 34.12 -17.82 15.43
N PHE A 284 34.58 -16.81 16.18
CA PHE A 284 34.52 -15.41 15.70
C PHE A 284 35.36 -15.16 14.43
N GLU A 285 36.41 -15.95 14.22
CA GLU A 285 37.31 -15.89 13.07
C GLU A 285 37.17 -17.10 12.15
N ALA A 286 37.48 -16.94 10.87
CA ALA A 286 37.49 -18.06 9.93
C ALA A 286 38.55 -19.10 10.30
N TRP A 287 38.15 -20.37 10.39
CA TRP A 287 39.00 -21.49 10.80
C TRP A 287 39.20 -22.52 9.69
N PRO A 288 40.43 -23.02 9.45
CA PRO A 288 41.66 -22.77 10.22
C PRO A 288 42.31 -21.41 9.93
N TYR A 289 42.85 -20.79 10.98
CA TYR A 289 43.65 -19.57 10.89
C TYR A 289 45.12 -19.87 10.45
N PRO A 290 45.82 -18.92 9.80
CA PRO A 290 47.22 -19.09 9.40
C PRO A 290 48.20 -18.88 10.58
N GLU A 291 49.31 -19.63 10.63
CA GLU A 291 50.27 -19.58 11.76
C GLU A 291 50.80 -18.19 12.17
N HIS A 292 50.70 -17.18 11.29
CA HIS A 292 51.20 -15.83 11.52
C HIS A 292 50.12 -14.82 11.97
N CYS A 293 48.84 -15.17 11.94
CA CYS A 293 47.74 -14.30 12.37
C CYS A 293 46.58 -15.14 12.94
N CYS A 294 46.21 -14.85 14.19
CA CYS A 294 45.08 -15.46 14.90
C CYS A 294 44.32 -14.34 15.61
N LEU A 295 43.05 -14.12 15.27
CA LEU A 295 42.27 -13.02 15.85
C LEU A 295 41.97 -13.26 17.34
N HIS A 296 41.82 -14.51 17.78
CA HIS A 296 41.73 -14.88 19.20
C HIS A 296 42.93 -14.39 20.02
N GLU A 297 44.17 -14.55 19.52
CA GLU A 297 45.34 -13.99 20.21
C GLU A 297 45.32 -12.45 20.21
N TRP A 298 44.93 -11.80 19.12
CA TRP A 298 44.84 -10.34 19.07
C TRP A 298 43.81 -9.76 20.05
N LEU A 299 42.58 -10.27 20.01
CA LEU A 299 41.48 -9.81 20.83
C LEU A 299 41.74 -10.12 22.32
N LEU A 300 41.89 -11.39 22.68
CA LEU A 300 41.98 -11.80 24.10
C LEU A 300 43.34 -11.48 24.71
N VAL A 301 44.45 -11.74 24.00
CA VAL A 301 45.81 -11.61 24.56
C VAL A 301 46.39 -10.22 24.34
N GLN A 302 46.33 -9.66 23.12
CA GLN A 302 47.02 -8.38 22.83
C GLN A 302 46.25 -7.14 23.28
N TRP A 303 44.92 -7.17 23.20
CA TRP A 303 44.06 -6.01 23.50
C TRP A 303 43.19 -6.16 24.76
N GLY A 304 42.85 -7.39 25.14
CA GLY A 304 41.96 -7.65 26.27
C GLY A 304 40.49 -7.38 25.93
N THR A 305 40.13 -7.62 24.68
CA THR A 305 38.77 -7.51 24.11
C THR A 305 38.09 -8.88 24.20
N PRO A 306 36.98 -9.03 24.95
CA PRO A 306 36.24 -10.29 25.03
C PRO A 306 35.62 -10.69 23.69
N ILE A 307 35.46 -12.00 23.49
CA ILE A 307 34.84 -12.60 22.29
C ILE A 307 33.55 -13.29 22.70
N GLY A 308 32.46 -13.06 21.98
CA GLY A 308 31.20 -13.78 22.08
C GLY A 308 31.00 -14.71 20.89
N GLU A 309 30.49 -15.91 21.12
CA GLU A 309 30.26 -16.91 20.08
C GLU A 309 28.91 -17.59 20.29
N LEU A 310 28.37 -18.18 19.23
CA LEU A 310 27.08 -18.88 19.22
C LEU A 310 25.88 -18.03 19.66
N TRP A 311 25.82 -16.75 19.26
CA TRP A 311 24.65 -15.89 19.52
C TRP A 311 23.48 -16.22 18.59
N ASP A 312 22.25 -15.98 19.03
CA ASP A 312 21.05 -16.07 18.18
C ASP A 312 20.77 -14.70 17.56
N LEU A 313 20.98 -14.58 16.24
CA LEU A 313 20.84 -13.31 15.53
C LEU A 313 19.69 -13.31 14.51
N GLU A 314 18.96 -14.41 14.34
CA GLU A 314 17.92 -14.57 13.31
C GLU A 314 16.80 -13.52 13.44
N MET A 315 16.34 -13.24 14.67
CA MET A 315 15.41 -12.13 14.92
C MET A 315 16.07 -10.75 14.83
N GLY A 316 17.37 -10.66 15.10
CA GLY A 316 18.15 -9.41 15.06
C GLY A 316 18.37 -8.88 13.63
N SER A 317 18.61 -9.77 12.66
CA SER A 317 18.67 -9.43 11.23
C SER A 317 17.27 -9.18 10.65
N GLN A 318 16.24 -9.95 11.03
CA GLN A 318 14.85 -9.68 10.61
C GLN A 318 14.35 -8.27 10.97
N ILE A 319 14.73 -7.74 12.14
CA ILE A 319 14.38 -6.37 12.57
C ILE A 319 15.22 -5.31 11.85
N ASN A 320 16.42 -5.65 11.35
CA ASN A 320 17.29 -4.74 10.59
C ASN A 320 17.06 -4.77 9.06
N ARG A 321 16.19 -5.64 8.54
CA ARG A 321 15.86 -5.68 7.11
C ARG A 321 15.29 -4.35 6.62
N ARG A 322 15.88 -3.79 5.57
CA ARG A 322 15.43 -2.50 5.02
C ARG A 322 13.98 -2.56 4.55
N PRO A 323 13.20 -1.46 4.68
CA PRO A 323 11.84 -1.41 4.17
C PRO A 323 11.77 -1.69 2.66
N VAL A 324 10.72 -2.38 2.23
CA VAL A 324 10.39 -2.55 0.81
C VAL A 324 9.74 -1.29 0.27
N ARG A 325 10.10 -0.88 -0.95
CA ARG A 325 9.56 0.29 -1.65
C ARG A 325 8.64 -0.18 -2.79
N VAL A 326 7.33 -0.07 -2.59
CA VAL A 326 6.29 -0.50 -3.54
C VAL A 326 5.56 0.72 -4.10
N ALA A 327 5.61 0.94 -5.42
CA ALA A 327 4.85 2.00 -6.09
C ALA A 327 3.66 1.43 -6.87
N SER A 328 2.58 2.18 -6.99
CA SER A 328 1.44 1.82 -7.85
C SER A 328 1.45 2.63 -9.15
N ALA A 329 1.40 1.95 -10.29
CA ALA A 329 1.37 2.56 -11.63
C ALA A 329 -0.05 2.89 -12.14
N SER A 330 -1.07 2.20 -11.62
CA SER A 330 -2.44 2.28 -12.10
C SER A 330 -3.42 1.93 -10.98
N GLY A 331 -4.55 2.63 -10.95
CA GLY A 331 -5.77 2.26 -10.23
C GLY A 331 -7.01 2.17 -11.13
N ALA A 332 -6.86 2.36 -12.44
CA ALA A 332 -7.95 2.28 -13.43
C ALA A 332 -7.42 2.16 -14.86
N ILE A 333 -8.21 1.55 -15.76
CA ILE A 333 -7.96 1.49 -17.22
C ILE A 333 -7.92 2.87 -17.93
N THR A 334 -8.10 3.95 -17.18
CA THR A 334 -8.06 5.35 -17.65
C THR A 334 -6.86 6.13 -17.13
N ASP A 335 -6.00 5.52 -16.32
CA ASP A 335 -4.74 6.13 -15.87
C ASP A 335 -3.75 6.26 -17.04
N MET A 336 -2.67 7.03 -16.85
CA MET A 336 -1.72 7.35 -17.92
C MET A 336 -0.84 6.13 -18.25
N VAL A 337 -0.73 5.78 -19.53
CA VAL A 337 0.07 4.64 -20.03
C VAL A 337 1.56 4.79 -19.67
N GLU A 338 2.00 6.04 -19.58
CA GLU A 338 3.37 6.45 -19.27
C GLU A 338 3.77 6.18 -17.80
N ASN A 339 2.82 6.00 -16.88
CA ASN A 339 3.07 5.87 -15.44
C ASN A 339 4.06 4.75 -15.10
N LEU A 340 3.87 3.57 -15.71
CA LEU A 340 4.71 2.41 -15.46
C LEU A 340 6.16 2.66 -15.92
N ALA A 341 6.36 3.35 -17.04
CA ALA A 341 7.67 3.71 -17.56
C ALA A 341 8.34 4.83 -16.74
N GLU A 342 7.58 5.83 -16.30
CA GLU A 342 8.07 6.91 -15.43
C GLU A 342 8.56 6.37 -14.08
N LEU A 343 7.79 5.47 -13.44
CA LEU A 343 8.21 4.77 -12.23
C LEU A 343 9.45 3.89 -12.48
N ALA A 344 9.40 3.03 -13.50
CA ALA A 344 10.49 2.11 -13.81
C ALA A 344 11.81 2.85 -14.09
N LYS A 345 11.75 4.05 -14.67
CA LYS A 345 12.92 4.86 -15.01
C LYS A 345 13.42 5.74 -13.88
N ASN A 346 12.54 6.47 -13.20
CA ASN A 346 12.92 7.59 -12.32
C ASN A 346 12.67 7.33 -10.82
N ALA A 347 11.75 6.43 -10.44
CA ALA A 347 11.44 6.19 -9.03
C ALA A 347 12.45 5.23 -8.39
N ASP A 348 12.85 5.50 -7.15
CA ASP A 348 13.59 4.54 -6.32
C ASP A 348 12.58 3.56 -5.72
N VAL A 349 12.49 2.34 -6.26
CA VAL A 349 11.48 1.33 -5.94
C VAL A 349 12.04 -0.08 -6.11
N ASP A 350 11.54 -1.01 -5.30
CA ASP A 350 11.81 -2.45 -5.41
C ASP A 350 10.74 -3.16 -6.27
N PHE A 351 9.49 -2.71 -6.10
CA PHE A 351 8.32 -3.23 -6.81
C PHE A 351 7.52 -2.12 -7.44
N ILE A 352 6.98 -2.40 -8.62
CA ILE A 352 5.85 -1.68 -9.17
C ILE A 352 4.63 -2.61 -9.20
N VAL A 353 3.51 -2.15 -8.68
CA VAL A 353 2.22 -2.83 -8.76
C VAL A 353 1.25 -2.01 -9.59
N GLY A 354 0.07 -2.55 -9.87
CA GLY A 354 -1.02 -1.76 -10.41
C GLY A 354 -2.31 -2.53 -10.51
N ASP A 355 -3.39 -1.81 -10.28
CA ASP A 355 -4.76 -2.27 -10.43
C ASP A 355 -5.34 -1.73 -11.75
N TRP A 356 -5.88 -2.63 -12.56
CA TRP A 356 -6.63 -2.32 -13.78
C TRP A 356 -8.07 -2.81 -13.71
N LEU A 357 -8.54 -3.35 -12.59
CA LEU A 357 -9.84 -4.01 -12.46
C LEU A 357 -10.81 -3.26 -11.53
N SER A 358 -12.08 -3.32 -11.91
CA SER A 358 -13.22 -2.86 -11.14
C SER A 358 -14.44 -3.70 -11.53
N GLU A 359 -15.52 -3.67 -10.76
CA GLU A 359 -16.75 -4.36 -11.13
C GLU A 359 -17.28 -3.94 -12.53
N TYR A 360 -16.99 -2.72 -12.99
CA TYR A 360 -17.38 -2.22 -14.31
C TYR A 360 -16.75 -3.03 -15.46
N ASN A 361 -15.42 -3.13 -15.50
CA ASN A 361 -14.74 -3.87 -16.56
C ASN A 361 -14.74 -5.38 -16.31
N MET A 362 -14.76 -5.88 -15.07
CA MET A 362 -14.99 -7.32 -14.80
C MET A 362 -16.29 -7.82 -15.45
N ALA A 363 -17.40 -7.08 -15.32
CA ALA A 363 -18.65 -7.46 -15.97
C ALA A 363 -18.55 -7.45 -17.51
N ALA A 364 -17.87 -6.46 -18.09
CA ALA A 364 -17.68 -6.37 -19.54
C ALA A 364 -16.77 -7.49 -20.10
N ARG A 365 -15.64 -7.75 -19.44
CA ARG A 365 -14.66 -8.79 -19.82
C ARG A 365 -15.24 -10.20 -19.63
N GLY A 366 -16.00 -10.43 -18.56
CA GLY A 366 -16.68 -11.71 -18.31
C GLY A 366 -17.75 -12.03 -19.35
N MET A 367 -18.54 -11.03 -19.78
CA MET A 367 -19.49 -11.19 -20.89
C MET A 367 -18.78 -11.53 -22.21
N LEU A 368 -17.68 -10.83 -22.53
CA LEU A 368 -16.90 -11.09 -23.74
C LEU A 368 -16.28 -12.49 -23.72
N LYS A 369 -15.71 -12.91 -22.58
CA LYS A 369 -15.14 -14.25 -22.36
C LYS A 369 -16.20 -15.34 -22.56
N ALA A 370 -17.42 -15.15 -22.02
CA ALA A 370 -18.53 -16.07 -22.21
C ALA A 370 -18.97 -16.16 -23.68
N GLN A 371 -19.17 -15.02 -24.36
CA GLN A 371 -19.57 -14.98 -25.78
C GLN A 371 -18.57 -15.70 -26.70
N ARG A 372 -17.26 -15.49 -26.48
CA ARG A 372 -16.19 -16.16 -27.24
C ARG A 372 -16.15 -17.68 -27.01
N SER A 373 -16.56 -18.15 -25.83
CA SER A 373 -16.69 -19.58 -25.53
C SER A 373 -17.92 -20.22 -26.19
N GLU A 374 -19.00 -19.46 -26.41
CA GLU A 374 -20.19 -19.92 -27.13
C GLU A 374 -19.99 -19.91 -28.66
N ASP A 375 -19.35 -18.88 -29.21
CA ASP A 375 -19.02 -18.77 -30.64
C ASP A 375 -17.54 -18.38 -30.85
N PRO A 376 -16.66 -19.35 -31.17
CA PRO A 376 -15.25 -19.07 -31.47
C PRO A 376 -15.00 -18.23 -32.74
N SER A 377 -16.03 -17.97 -33.56
CA SER A 377 -15.94 -17.03 -34.70
C SER A 377 -16.21 -15.58 -34.30
N TYR A 378 -16.55 -15.33 -33.03
CA TYR A 378 -16.75 -13.99 -32.47
C TYR A 378 -15.41 -13.26 -32.26
N ASP A 379 -14.91 -12.68 -33.36
CA ASP A 379 -13.68 -11.88 -33.44
C ASP A 379 -13.78 -10.62 -32.56
N SER A 380 -13.45 -10.81 -31.29
CA SER A 380 -13.61 -9.83 -30.21
C SER A 380 -12.29 -9.60 -29.49
N ALA A 381 -12.08 -8.36 -29.04
CA ALA A 381 -10.87 -7.94 -28.34
C ALA A 381 -10.60 -8.85 -27.11
N PRO A 382 -9.33 -9.02 -26.68
CA PRO A 382 -9.01 -9.89 -25.54
C PRO A 382 -9.80 -9.55 -24.27
N ALA A 383 -10.07 -10.57 -23.44
CA ALA A 383 -10.71 -10.38 -22.14
C ALA A 383 -9.70 -10.02 -21.02
N PHE A 384 -8.48 -9.60 -21.38
CA PHE A 384 -7.48 -8.96 -20.52
C PHE A 384 -7.38 -7.45 -20.83
N GLU A 385 -6.71 -6.68 -19.98
CA GLU A 385 -6.60 -5.23 -20.15
C GLU A 385 -5.44 -4.83 -21.07
N GLN A 386 -5.76 -4.57 -22.34
CA GLN A 386 -4.81 -4.24 -23.41
C GLN A 386 -3.89 -3.05 -23.09
N GLN A 387 -4.38 -2.05 -22.34
CA GLN A 387 -3.61 -0.87 -21.94
C GLN A 387 -2.35 -1.23 -21.14
N PHE A 388 -2.40 -2.27 -20.30
CA PHE A 388 -1.24 -2.73 -19.54
C PHE A 388 -0.15 -3.28 -20.47
N VAL A 389 -0.50 -3.91 -21.59
CA VAL A 389 0.47 -4.38 -22.59
C VAL A 389 1.27 -3.20 -23.16
N ASP A 390 0.57 -2.13 -23.53
CA ASP A 390 1.18 -0.93 -24.12
C ASP A 390 2.08 -0.20 -23.09
N SER A 391 1.62 -0.17 -21.82
CA SER A 391 2.36 0.37 -20.67
C SER A 391 3.64 -0.44 -20.40
N PHE A 392 3.52 -1.77 -20.41
CA PHE A 392 4.63 -2.70 -20.13
C PHE A 392 5.70 -2.64 -21.21
N GLN A 393 5.33 -2.62 -22.49
CA GLN A 393 6.30 -2.46 -23.60
C GLN A 393 7.16 -1.22 -23.45
N SER A 394 6.60 -0.13 -22.92
CA SER A 394 7.29 1.14 -22.72
C SER A 394 8.27 1.12 -21.52
N ALA A 395 7.97 0.32 -20.48
CA ALA A 395 8.74 0.25 -19.24
C ALA A 395 9.80 -0.87 -19.20
N LEU A 396 9.63 -1.91 -20.03
CA LEU A 396 10.46 -3.12 -20.03
C LEU A 396 11.98 -2.87 -20.03
N PRO A 397 12.56 -1.91 -20.79
CA PRO A 397 14.00 -1.67 -20.75
C PRO A 397 14.52 -1.25 -19.37
N ASP A 398 13.79 -0.37 -18.69
CA ASP A 398 14.17 0.14 -17.38
C ASP A 398 13.87 -0.88 -16.26
N LEU A 399 12.75 -1.62 -16.36
CA LEU A 399 12.44 -2.76 -15.47
C LEU A 399 13.57 -3.79 -15.48
N ALA A 400 14.04 -4.20 -16.66
CA ALA A 400 15.13 -5.16 -16.81
C ALA A 400 16.47 -4.60 -16.33
N ALA A 401 16.83 -3.38 -16.75
CA ALA A 401 18.11 -2.76 -16.40
C ALA A 401 18.26 -2.52 -14.89
N ARG A 402 17.16 -2.24 -14.19
CA ARG A 402 17.13 -1.95 -12.75
C ARG A 402 16.68 -3.13 -11.88
N LYS A 403 16.28 -4.25 -12.50
CA LYS A 403 15.74 -5.46 -11.84
C LYS A 403 14.54 -5.19 -10.92
N ILE A 404 13.67 -4.26 -11.33
CA ILE A 404 12.44 -3.93 -10.60
C ILE A 404 11.42 -5.05 -10.83
N LYS A 405 10.87 -5.60 -9.75
CA LYS A 405 9.86 -6.65 -9.81
C LYS A 405 8.46 -6.07 -9.98
N MET A 406 7.54 -6.85 -10.54
CA MET A 406 6.20 -6.36 -10.87
C MET A 406 5.09 -7.36 -10.56
N ALA A 407 3.97 -6.90 -10.00
CA ALA A 407 2.75 -7.70 -9.83
C ALA A 407 1.50 -6.88 -10.20
N VAL A 408 0.67 -7.39 -11.11
CA VAL A 408 -0.53 -6.69 -11.62
C VAL A 408 -1.71 -7.62 -11.78
N ASN A 409 -2.93 -7.08 -11.74
CA ASN A 409 -4.18 -7.83 -11.96
C ASN A 409 -4.78 -7.64 -13.37
N ALA A 410 -4.00 -7.11 -14.30
CA ALA A 410 -4.44 -6.77 -15.67
C ALA A 410 -4.89 -7.97 -16.53
N GLY A 411 -4.78 -9.21 -16.04
CA GLY A 411 -5.28 -10.40 -16.71
C GLY A 411 -6.80 -10.42 -16.88
N ALA A 412 -7.53 -9.68 -16.04
CA ALA A 412 -9.00 -9.62 -16.00
C ALA A 412 -9.64 -11.01 -16.08
N CYS A 413 -10.13 -11.47 -17.24
CA CYS A 413 -10.76 -12.78 -17.43
C CYS A 413 -9.96 -13.71 -18.37
N ASP A 414 -8.70 -13.38 -18.70
CA ASP A 414 -7.86 -14.04 -19.71
C ASP A 414 -6.37 -14.03 -19.29
N THR A 415 -6.06 -14.29 -18.02
CA THR A 415 -4.71 -14.19 -17.43
C THR A 415 -3.64 -15.00 -18.17
N GLU A 416 -3.95 -16.23 -18.60
CA GLU A 416 -3.03 -17.06 -19.38
C GLU A 416 -2.72 -16.44 -20.75
N LEU A 417 -3.72 -15.84 -21.41
CA LEU A 417 -3.55 -15.18 -22.71
C LEU A 417 -2.75 -13.87 -22.56
N LEU A 418 -2.93 -13.13 -21.46
CA LEU A 418 -2.06 -12.01 -21.13
C LEU A 418 -0.62 -12.48 -20.90
N TYR A 419 -0.42 -13.57 -20.15
CA TYR A 419 0.90 -14.19 -19.97
C TYR A 419 1.55 -14.51 -21.32
N GLN A 420 0.85 -15.19 -22.23
CA GLN A 420 1.38 -15.50 -23.58
C GLN A 420 1.79 -14.23 -24.34
N ARG A 421 1.02 -13.13 -24.20
CA ARG A 421 1.32 -11.84 -24.83
C ARG A 421 2.55 -11.15 -24.25
N ILE A 422 2.68 -11.14 -22.91
CA ILE A 422 3.78 -10.51 -22.17
C ILE A 422 5.07 -11.33 -22.31
N GLN A 423 4.99 -12.66 -22.21
CA GLN A 423 6.10 -13.58 -22.44
C GLN A 423 6.71 -13.37 -23.84
N LYS A 424 5.86 -13.24 -24.89
CA LYS A 424 6.35 -12.91 -26.23
C LYS A 424 7.07 -11.55 -26.30
N ILE A 425 6.61 -10.54 -25.57
CA ILE A 425 7.25 -9.22 -25.53
C ILE A 425 8.63 -9.30 -24.83
N VAL A 426 8.73 -10.07 -23.74
CA VAL A 426 10.00 -10.36 -23.05
C VAL A 426 10.97 -11.09 -23.99
N GLU A 427 10.53 -12.13 -24.68
CA GLU A 427 11.33 -12.87 -25.67
C GLU A 427 11.79 -12.00 -26.84
N ASP A 428 10.89 -11.23 -27.46
CA ASP A 428 11.20 -10.33 -28.58
C ASP A 428 12.17 -9.20 -28.18
N SER A 429 12.26 -8.86 -26.88
CA SER A 429 13.20 -7.86 -26.34
C SER A 429 14.60 -8.42 -26.00
N GLY A 430 14.72 -9.74 -25.82
CA GLY A 430 15.96 -10.39 -25.41
C GLY A 430 16.35 -10.24 -23.93
N THR A 431 15.42 -9.81 -23.06
CA THR A 431 15.63 -9.78 -21.60
C THR A 431 15.45 -11.16 -20.95
N ASP A 432 16.05 -11.38 -19.78
CA ASP A 432 16.00 -12.65 -19.02
C ASP A 432 14.93 -12.69 -17.91
N LEU A 433 14.02 -11.70 -17.88
CA LEU A 433 12.94 -11.58 -16.89
C LEU A 433 11.99 -12.78 -16.90
N ARG A 434 11.66 -13.30 -15.73
CA ARG A 434 10.77 -14.46 -15.56
C ARG A 434 9.33 -14.04 -15.30
N VAL A 435 8.43 -14.45 -16.19
CA VAL A 435 6.99 -14.14 -16.11
C VAL A 435 6.22 -15.33 -15.54
N ALA A 436 5.59 -15.13 -14.39
CA ALA A 436 4.64 -16.06 -13.77
C ALA A 436 3.20 -15.57 -13.95
N TRP A 437 2.24 -16.47 -13.79
CA TRP A 437 0.83 -16.10 -13.76
C TRP A 437 0.01 -16.89 -12.73
N ILE A 438 -1.06 -16.26 -12.24
CA ILE A 438 -1.92 -16.80 -11.19
C ILE A 438 -3.26 -17.25 -11.79
N GLU A 439 -3.66 -18.46 -11.42
CA GLU A 439 -4.93 -19.09 -11.78
C GLU A 439 -5.81 -19.27 -10.53
N GLY A 440 -7.13 -19.34 -10.73
CA GLY A 440 -8.10 -19.77 -9.74
C GLY A 440 -9.20 -18.74 -9.48
N ASP A 441 -9.13 -17.56 -10.11
CA ASP A 441 -10.14 -16.53 -9.93
C ASP A 441 -11.46 -16.88 -10.65
N GLU A 442 -11.41 -17.50 -11.83
CA GLU A 442 -12.60 -18.01 -12.53
C GLU A 442 -13.25 -19.19 -11.77
N VAL A 443 -14.49 -19.00 -11.28
CA VAL A 443 -15.16 -19.92 -10.32
C VAL A 443 -16.61 -20.28 -10.67
N LEU A 444 -17.06 -20.06 -11.91
CA LEU A 444 -18.48 -20.28 -12.27
C LEU A 444 -18.94 -21.71 -11.98
N ASP A 445 -18.17 -22.72 -12.37
CA ASP A 445 -18.46 -24.13 -12.11
C ASP A 445 -18.54 -24.44 -10.61
N ALA A 446 -17.60 -23.88 -9.82
CA ALA A 446 -17.57 -24.08 -8.38
C ALA A 446 -18.78 -23.43 -7.68
N VAL A 447 -19.22 -22.26 -8.16
CA VAL A 447 -20.46 -21.61 -7.71
C VAL A 447 -21.69 -22.46 -8.07
N GLN A 448 -21.79 -22.93 -9.31
CA GLN A 448 -22.90 -23.77 -9.76
C GLN A 448 -23.00 -25.08 -8.95
N GLN A 449 -21.87 -25.73 -8.69
CA GLN A 449 -21.79 -26.94 -7.85
C GLN A 449 -22.21 -26.64 -6.41
N TYR A 450 -21.73 -25.53 -5.83
CA TYR A 450 -22.06 -25.13 -4.46
C TYR A 450 -23.55 -24.82 -4.28
N VAL A 451 -24.16 -24.08 -5.21
CA VAL A 451 -25.62 -23.83 -5.23
C VAL A 451 -26.41 -25.13 -5.45
N SER A 452 -25.96 -26.01 -6.36
CA SER A 452 -26.60 -27.31 -6.59
C SER A 452 -26.52 -28.25 -5.38
N GLY A 453 -25.48 -28.10 -4.55
CA GLY A 453 -25.35 -28.75 -3.24
C GLY A 453 -26.27 -28.18 -2.15
N GLY A 454 -27.10 -27.18 -2.46
CA GLY A 454 -28.07 -26.58 -1.55
C GLY A 454 -27.60 -25.31 -0.83
N ALA A 455 -26.45 -24.74 -1.20
CA ALA A 455 -25.97 -23.49 -0.61
C ALA A 455 -26.88 -22.30 -0.96
N LYS A 456 -27.06 -21.39 0.00
CA LYS A 456 -27.91 -20.20 -0.13
C LYS A 456 -27.06 -18.94 -0.23
N LEU A 457 -26.65 -18.61 -1.45
CA LEU A 457 -25.91 -17.38 -1.74
C LEU A 457 -26.81 -16.14 -1.56
N ARG A 458 -26.22 -15.05 -1.05
CA ARG A 458 -26.86 -13.75 -0.83
C ARG A 458 -25.91 -12.64 -1.25
N ASN A 459 -26.48 -11.57 -1.78
CA ASN A 459 -25.74 -10.36 -2.09
C ASN A 459 -25.19 -9.75 -0.79
N ILE A 460 -23.90 -9.44 -0.72
CA ILE A 460 -23.25 -8.93 0.50
C ILE A 460 -23.77 -7.56 0.93
N THR A 461 -24.23 -6.74 -0.04
CA THR A 461 -24.66 -5.36 0.18
C THR A 461 -26.17 -5.26 0.41
N THR A 462 -26.97 -5.96 -0.39
CA THR A 462 -28.45 -5.86 -0.36
C THR A 462 -29.13 -6.97 0.45
N GLY A 463 -28.41 -8.07 0.76
CA GLY A 463 -28.98 -9.25 1.40
C GLY A 463 -29.91 -10.09 0.51
N GLN A 464 -30.23 -9.64 -0.70
CA GLN A 464 -31.04 -10.35 -1.70
C GLN A 464 -30.48 -11.75 -1.97
N SER A 465 -31.32 -12.77 -2.00
CA SER A 465 -30.85 -14.12 -2.32
C SER A 465 -30.59 -14.30 -3.81
N PHE A 466 -29.72 -15.24 -4.16
CA PHE A 466 -29.40 -15.56 -5.55
C PHE A 466 -30.63 -15.98 -6.39
N LEU A 467 -31.65 -16.59 -5.77
CA LEU A 467 -32.91 -16.91 -6.46
C LEU A 467 -33.80 -15.67 -6.70
N GLU A 468 -33.76 -14.70 -5.80
CA GLU A 468 -34.48 -13.42 -5.93
C GLU A 468 -33.79 -12.45 -6.88
N TRP A 469 -32.53 -12.70 -7.29
CA TRP A 469 -31.85 -11.93 -8.32
C TRP A 469 -32.48 -12.17 -9.70
N GLY A 470 -32.86 -13.42 -10.01
CA GLY A 470 -33.62 -13.73 -11.22
C GLY A 470 -32.82 -13.78 -12.53
N HIS A 471 -31.50 -13.59 -12.49
CA HIS A 471 -30.60 -13.68 -13.65
C HIS A 471 -29.78 -14.98 -13.63
N SER A 472 -29.43 -15.47 -14.83
CA SER A 472 -28.51 -16.60 -15.00
C SER A 472 -27.07 -16.10 -15.17
N PRO A 473 -26.13 -16.41 -14.27
CA PRO A 473 -24.74 -15.99 -14.42
C PRO A 473 -24.06 -16.74 -15.56
N VAL A 474 -23.37 -15.99 -16.42
CA VAL A 474 -22.56 -16.51 -17.55
C VAL A 474 -21.07 -16.48 -17.26
N TYR A 475 -20.64 -15.77 -16.20
CA TYR A 475 -19.26 -15.75 -15.73
C TYR A 475 -19.21 -15.47 -14.23
N ALA A 476 -18.17 -15.94 -13.53
CA ALA A 476 -17.99 -15.68 -12.11
C ALA A 476 -16.50 -15.60 -11.75
N GLN A 477 -16.12 -14.59 -10.96
CA GLN A 477 -14.76 -14.40 -10.49
C GLN A 477 -14.69 -14.18 -8.98
N CYS A 478 -13.79 -14.88 -8.30
CA CYS A 478 -13.47 -14.67 -6.90
C CYS A 478 -12.27 -13.73 -6.72
N TYR A 479 -12.11 -13.19 -5.52
CA TYR A 479 -11.04 -12.26 -5.17
C TYR A 479 -9.90 -13.05 -4.51
N LEU A 480 -8.90 -13.45 -5.31
CA LEU A 480 -7.74 -14.18 -4.79
C LEU A 480 -6.88 -13.32 -3.85
N GLY A 481 -6.21 -13.99 -2.91
CA GLY A 481 -5.26 -13.39 -1.98
C GLY A 481 -3.83 -13.27 -2.55
N SER A 482 -2.93 -12.68 -1.77
CA SER A 482 -1.54 -12.41 -2.12
C SER A 482 -0.63 -13.65 -2.13
N ARG A 483 -1.04 -14.76 -1.51
CA ARG A 483 -0.24 -16.00 -1.37
C ARG A 483 0.32 -16.54 -2.69
N GLY A 484 -0.45 -16.51 -3.77
CA GLY A 484 0.02 -16.95 -5.09
C GLY A 484 1.12 -16.03 -5.63
N ILE A 485 1.00 -14.73 -5.38
CA ILE A 485 1.97 -13.70 -5.79
C ILE A 485 3.28 -13.86 -5.02
N SER A 486 3.21 -13.99 -3.69
CA SER A 486 4.42 -14.20 -2.87
C SER A 486 5.11 -15.52 -3.21
N GLN A 487 4.36 -16.62 -3.43
CA GLN A 487 4.93 -17.90 -3.86
C GLN A 487 5.59 -17.84 -5.24
N ALA A 488 5.02 -17.08 -6.18
CA ALA A 488 5.64 -16.85 -7.49
C ALA A 488 6.99 -16.11 -7.37
N PHE A 489 7.04 -15.02 -6.59
CA PHE A 489 8.30 -14.31 -6.33
C PHE A 489 9.33 -15.17 -5.57
N MET A 490 8.91 -15.92 -4.54
CA MET A 490 9.77 -16.85 -3.79
C MET A 490 10.40 -17.92 -4.68
N ASN A 491 9.73 -18.34 -5.76
CA ASN A 491 10.24 -19.30 -6.73
C ASN A 491 10.96 -18.64 -7.92
N GLY A 492 11.28 -17.34 -7.83
CA GLY A 492 12.12 -16.63 -8.77
C GLY A 492 11.41 -15.98 -9.95
N ALA A 493 10.12 -15.62 -9.82
CA ALA A 493 9.47 -14.70 -10.74
C ALA A 493 10.05 -13.29 -10.63
N ASP A 494 10.04 -12.54 -11.73
CA ASP A 494 10.26 -11.09 -11.76
C ASP A 494 8.97 -10.33 -12.04
N ILE A 495 8.08 -10.93 -12.85
CA ILE A 495 6.78 -10.40 -13.20
C ILE A 495 5.71 -11.43 -12.83
N VAL A 496 4.66 -11.01 -12.12
CA VAL A 496 3.51 -11.85 -11.76
C VAL A 496 2.22 -11.25 -12.32
N LEU A 497 1.54 -12.01 -13.17
CA LEU A 497 0.30 -11.61 -13.83
C LEU A 497 -0.90 -12.31 -13.19
N CYS A 498 -1.87 -11.54 -12.71
CA CYS A 498 -3.05 -12.07 -12.04
C CYS A 498 -4.32 -11.79 -12.85
N GLY A 499 -5.33 -12.65 -12.69
CA GLY A 499 -6.73 -12.32 -12.97
C GLY A 499 -7.30 -11.52 -11.80
N ARG A 500 -8.51 -11.83 -11.33
CA ARG A 500 -9.04 -11.17 -10.13
C ARG A 500 -8.34 -11.63 -8.84
N VAL A 501 -7.38 -10.83 -8.40
CA VAL A 501 -6.97 -10.74 -6.98
C VAL A 501 -7.70 -9.59 -6.31
N ALA A 502 -7.71 -9.55 -4.97
CA ALA A 502 -8.05 -8.35 -4.23
C ALA A 502 -7.05 -7.22 -4.54
N ASP A 503 -7.52 -5.98 -4.54
CA ASP A 503 -6.83 -4.82 -5.11
C ASP A 503 -5.46 -4.58 -4.44
N ALA A 504 -5.39 -4.74 -3.11
CA ALA A 504 -4.17 -4.63 -2.32
C ALA A 504 -3.24 -5.85 -2.38
N ALA A 505 -3.69 -6.99 -2.92
CA ALA A 505 -2.96 -8.26 -2.88
C ALA A 505 -1.59 -8.24 -3.60
N PRO A 506 -1.38 -7.52 -4.72
CA PRO A 506 -0.05 -7.32 -5.29
C PRO A 506 0.94 -6.67 -4.32
N THR A 507 0.52 -5.63 -3.60
CA THR A 507 1.34 -4.94 -2.57
C THR A 507 1.64 -5.86 -1.40
N MET A 508 0.62 -6.57 -0.89
CA MET A 508 0.79 -7.56 0.17
C MET A 508 1.74 -8.70 -0.24
N GLY A 509 1.66 -9.16 -1.50
CA GLY A 509 2.48 -10.25 -2.03
C GLY A 509 3.94 -9.86 -2.21
N ALA A 510 4.18 -8.63 -2.68
CA ALA A 510 5.50 -8.02 -2.73
C ALA A 510 6.13 -7.88 -1.34
N ALA A 511 5.39 -7.35 -0.35
CA ALA A 511 5.87 -7.16 1.01
C ALA A 511 6.13 -8.49 1.74
N ALA A 512 5.24 -9.47 1.59
CA ALA A 512 5.41 -10.80 2.18
C ALA A 512 6.59 -11.56 1.58
N TYR A 513 6.84 -11.44 0.27
CA TYR A 513 8.06 -11.98 -0.34
C TYR A 513 9.32 -11.27 0.18
N TRP A 514 9.32 -9.94 0.21
CA TRP A 514 10.50 -9.15 0.57
C TRP A 514 10.98 -9.40 2.00
N HIS A 515 10.04 -9.42 2.96
CA HIS A 515 10.36 -9.63 4.37
C HIS A 515 10.41 -11.11 4.77
N GLY A 516 9.97 -12.03 3.90
CA GLY A 516 9.89 -13.47 4.17
C GLY A 516 8.70 -13.87 5.05
N TRP A 517 7.64 -13.06 5.09
CA TRP A 517 6.51 -13.29 5.99
C TRP A 517 5.74 -14.58 5.67
N SER A 518 5.37 -15.30 6.73
CA SER A 518 4.47 -16.45 6.67
C SER A 518 3.00 -16.02 6.54
N SER A 519 2.15 -16.95 6.11
CA SER A 519 0.69 -16.74 6.02
C SER A 519 -0.05 -16.62 7.38
N PHE A 520 0.69 -16.59 8.49
CA PHE A 520 0.17 -16.42 9.86
C PHE A 520 0.60 -15.10 10.51
N GLN A 521 1.42 -14.28 9.83
CA GLN A 521 1.85 -12.96 10.29
C GLN A 521 0.78 -11.90 9.99
N TYR A 522 -0.34 -12.04 10.71
CA TYR A 522 -1.56 -11.27 10.46
C TYR A 522 -1.43 -9.78 10.78
N GLN A 523 -0.58 -9.39 11.75
CA GLN A 523 -0.34 -7.98 12.06
C GLN A 523 0.33 -7.27 10.87
N GLU A 524 1.34 -7.92 10.30
CA GLU A 524 2.15 -7.44 9.20
C GLU A 524 1.35 -7.43 7.90
N LEU A 525 0.62 -8.52 7.62
CA LEU A 525 -0.31 -8.61 6.49
C LEU A 525 -1.44 -7.58 6.58
N ALA A 526 -1.97 -7.27 7.78
CA ALA A 526 -3.01 -6.25 7.94
C ALA A 526 -2.49 -4.82 7.69
N HIS A 527 -1.24 -4.52 8.07
CA HIS A 527 -0.63 -3.25 7.69
C HIS A 527 -0.35 -3.19 6.18
N ALA A 528 0.19 -4.26 5.58
CA ALA A 528 0.42 -4.33 4.15
C ALA A 528 -0.87 -4.27 3.31
N LEU A 529 -2.00 -4.76 3.84
CA LEU A 529 -3.33 -4.60 3.26
C LEU A 529 -3.75 -3.12 3.19
N ILE A 530 -3.56 -2.34 4.27
CA ILE A 530 -3.88 -0.91 4.24
C ILE A 530 -2.85 -0.11 3.44
N ALA A 531 -1.57 -0.50 3.45
CA ALA A 531 -0.55 0.08 2.59
C ALA A 531 -0.90 -0.11 1.11
N GLY A 532 -1.34 -1.31 0.73
CA GLY A 532 -1.88 -1.62 -0.59
C GLY A 532 -3.11 -0.79 -0.92
N HIS A 533 -4.11 -0.77 -0.03
CA HIS A 533 -5.35 -0.02 -0.21
C HIS A 533 -5.11 1.49 -0.44
N LEU A 534 -4.14 2.08 0.25
CA LEU A 534 -3.80 3.48 0.06
C LEU A 534 -3.12 3.78 -1.28
N ILE A 535 -2.43 2.81 -1.91
CA ILE A 535 -1.71 3.02 -3.17
C ILE A 535 -2.42 2.43 -4.41
N GLU A 536 -3.34 1.47 -4.25
CA GLU A 536 -3.99 0.77 -5.37
C GLU A 536 -4.74 1.74 -6.30
N CYS A 537 -5.49 2.70 -5.75
CA CYS A 537 -6.17 3.77 -6.50
C CYS A 537 -5.21 4.90 -6.98
N SER A 538 -3.96 4.57 -7.31
CA SER A 538 -2.93 5.44 -7.86
C SER A 538 -2.88 6.86 -7.24
N TYR A 539 -3.39 7.87 -7.92
CA TYR A 539 -3.26 9.28 -7.51
C TYR A 539 -4.11 9.68 -6.31
N TYR A 540 -5.06 8.86 -5.83
CA TYR A 540 -6.00 9.27 -4.78
C TYR A 540 -5.28 9.77 -3.52
N VAL A 541 -4.35 8.98 -2.98
CA VAL A 541 -3.58 9.34 -1.77
C VAL A 541 -2.60 10.52 -1.99
N THR A 542 -2.30 10.87 -3.24
CA THR A 542 -1.46 12.03 -3.59
C THR A 542 -2.26 13.28 -4.01
N GLY A 543 -3.60 13.22 -4.01
CA GLY A 543 -4.50 14.35 -4.23
C GLY A 543 -5.51 14.19 -5.38
N GLY A 544 -5.55 13.03 -6.04
CA GLY A 544 -6.57 12.67 -7.04
C GLY A 544 -7.95 12.62 -6.41
N ASN A 545 -8.97 13.17 -7.07
CA ASN A 545 -10.35 13.29 -6.56
C ASN A 545 -10.51 13.99 -5.19
N TYR A 546 -9.46 14.61 -4.66
CA TYR A 546 -9.48 15.31 -3.38
C TYR A 546 -10.20 16.67 -3.49
N THR A 547 -11.28 16.84 -2.71
CA THR A 547 -12.09 18.08 -2.70
C THR A 547 -11.30 19.35 -2.33
N GLY A 548 -10.19 19.21 -1.60
CA GLY A 548 -9.28 20.29 -1.27
C GLY A 548 -8.25 20.64 -2.35
N PHE A 549 -8.43 20.20 -3.60
CA PHE A 549 -7.47 20.35 -4.72
C PHE A 549 -6.80 21.72 -4.87
N LYS A 550 -7.51 22.81 -4.52
CA LYS A 550 -6.99 24.20 -4.56
C LYS A 550 -5.80 24.45 -3.62
N ALA A 551 -5.57 23.56 -2.66
CA ALA A 551 -4.45 23.62 -1.71
C ALA A 551 -3.31 22.64 -2.05
N LEU A 552 -3.39 21.91 -3.17
CA LEU A 552 -2.30 21.04 -3.63
C LEU A 552 -1.10 21.89 -4.11
N PRO A 553 0.15 21.44 -3.92
CA PRO A 553 1.32 22.22 -4.28
C PRO A 553 1.40 22.48 -5.78
N GLN A 554 1.59 23.74 -6.19
CA GLN A 554 1.88 24.05 -7.59
C GLN A 554 3.38 23.83 -7.87
N GLY A 555 3.72 22.60 -8.23
CA GLY A 555 5.06 22.18 -8.63
C GLY A 555 5.42 22.60 -10.05
N LYS A 556 6.52 22.02 -10.58
CA LYS A 556 6.94 22.22 -11.98
C LYS A 556 6.06 21.46 -12.99
N SER A 557 5.40 20.39 -12.54
CA SER A 557 4.43 19.62 -13.31
C SER A 557 3.02 19.96 -12.84
N PRO A 558 2.02 20.04 -13.74
CA PRO A 558 0.61 20.09 -13.36
C PRO A 558 0.03 18.71 -12.99
N LEU A 559 0.80 17.62 -13.20
CA LEU A 559 0.41 16.26 -12.83
C LEU A 559 0.79 15.95 -11.38
N LEU A 560 0.01 15.10 -10.72
CA LEU A 560 0.31 14.57 -9.40
C LEU A 560 1.36 13.46 -9.49
N ASN A 561 2.13 13.27 -8.42
CA ASN A 561 3.06 12.15 -8.31
C ASN A 561 2.29 10.84 -8.02
N LEU A 562 2.85 9.72 -8.43
CA LEU A 562 2.38 8.39 -8.05
C LEU A 562 2.88 8.05 -6.63
N PRO A 563 2.10 7.31 -5.83
CA PRO A 563 2.46 6.99 -4.44
C PRO A 563 3.50 5.88 -4.37
N ILE A 564 4.32 5.93 -3.31
CA ILE A 564 5.23 4.85 -2.92
C ILE A 564 4.95 4.48 -1.46
N ALA A 565 4.62 3.22 -1.20
CA ALA A 565 4.56 2.65 0.14
C ALA A 565 5.94 2.10 0.53
N ARG A 566 6.46 2.57 1.67
CA ARG A 566 7.65 2.03 2.35
C ARG A 566 7.21 1.15 3.50
N ILE A 567 7.24 -0.15 3.33
CA ILE A 567 6.70 -1.12 4.32
C ILE A 567 7.87 -1.75 5.09
N GLN A 568 7.90 -1.56 6.40
CA GLN A 568 8.92 -2.09 7.32
C GLN A 568 8.69 -3.58 7.60
N SER A 569 9.67 -4.28 8.20
CA SER A 569 9.57 -5.72 8.47
C SER A 569 8.52 -6.09 9.54
N ASP A 570 8.12 -5.13 10.39
CA ASP A 570 6.97 -5.23 11.32
C ASP A 570 5.61 -4.89 10.66
N GLY A 571 5.62 -4.62 9.35
CA GLY A 571 4.47 -4.22 8.55
C GLY A 571 4.11 -2.74 8.60
N THR A 572 4.53 -1.97 9.61
CA THR A 572 4.23 -0.53 9.67
C THR A 572 4.87 0.20 8.48
N PHE A 573 4.28 1.31 8.04
CA PHE A 573 4.66 1.87 6.74
C PHE A 573 4.57 3.39 6.64
N PHE A 574 5.29 3.94 5.67
CA PHE A 574 5.19 5.34 5.25
C PHE A 574 4.62 5.39 3.84
N ILE A 575 3.71 6.33 3.57
CA ILE A 575 3.32 6.71 2.22
C ILE A 575 4.11 7.95 1.82
N GLU A 576 4.93 7.84 0.78
CA GLU A 576 5.62 8.98 0.17
C GLU A 576 4.62 9.76 -0.70
N CYS A 577 4.18 10.91 -0.20
CA CYS A 577 3.16 11.77 -0.81
C CYS A 577 3.30 13.21 -0.29
N HIS A 578 3.18 14.22 -1.17
CA HIS A 578 3.33 15.63 -0.78
C HIS A 578 2.32 16.10 0.27
N HIS A 579 1.11 15.51 0.32
CA HIS A 579 0.10 15.75 1.36
C HIS A 579 -0.95 14.61 1.37
N SER A 580 -0.91 13.66 2.32
CA SER A 580 -2.10 12.86 2.63
C SER A 580 -2.94 13.57 3.71
N LYS A 581 -3.98 14.28 3.25
CA LYS A 581 -5.09 14.74 4.10
C LYS A 581 -6.38 13.96 3.85
N ASP A 582 -6.35 12.99 2.93
CA ASP A 582 -7.44 12.05 2.82
C ASP A 582 -7.51 11.17 4.08
N ARG A 583 -8.74 10.98 4.55
CA ARG A 583 -9.10 10.21 5.75
C ARG A 583 -10.36 9.39 5.48
N GLY A 584 -10.59 9.03 4.22
CA GLY A 584 -11.57 8.01 3.86
C GLY A 584 -11.29 6.69 4.59
N GLY A 585 -12.35 5.99 4.96
CA GLY A 585 -12.25 4.69 5.63
C GLY A 585 -13.57 3.93 5.53
N GLU A 586 -13.51 2.70 5.01
CA GLU A 586 -14.68 1.84 4.82
C GLU A 586 -15.02 1.05 6.08
N GLY A 587 -15.62 1.73 7.06
CA GLY A 587 -16.03 1.13 8.32
C GLY A 587 -14.86 0.77 9.24
N LYS A 588 -15.08 -0.15 10.18
CA LYS A 588 -14.07 -0.60 11.16
C LYS A 588 -13.26 -1.79 10.67
N ARG A 589 -13.90 -2.73 9.95
CA ARG A 589 -13.29 -3.96 9.41
C ARG A 589 -13.14 -3.88 7.91
N TYR A 590 -11.91 -4.03 7.43
CA TYR A 590 -11.57 -4.12 6.02
C TYR A 590 -11.15 -5.56 5.69
N TYR A 591 -11.94 -6.25 4.86
CA TYR A 591 -11.83 -7.70 4.64
C TYR A 591 -10.98 -8.04 3.41
N ASN A 592 -10.01 -8.94 3.56
CA ASN A 592 -9.23 -9.53 2.49
C ASN A 592 -9.22 -11.08 2.65
N SER A 593 -8.84 -11.82 1.60
CA SER A 593 -8.76 -13.29 1.62
C SER A 593 -7.64 -13.82 2.55
N ASP A 594 -6.60 -13.04 2.83
CA ASP A 594 -5.46 -13.46 3.68
C ASP A 594 -5.54 -12.95 5.13
N VAL A 595 -6.25 -11.85 5.37
CA VAL A 595 -6.36 -11.18 6.68
C VAL A 595 -7.55 -10.22 6.70
N VAL A 596 -7.97 -9.76 7.89
CA VAL A 596 -8.91 -8.65 8.04
C VAL A 596 -8.20 -7.52 8.81
N ALA A 597 -8.14 -6.31 8.24
CA ALA A 597 -7.57 -5.15 8.94
C ALA A 597 -8.64 -4.42 9.75
N ILE A 598 -8.24 -3.90 10.91
CA ILE A 598 -9.09 -3.19 11.87
C ILE A 598 -8.60 -1.74 11.96
N VAL A 599 -9.35 -0.81 11.38
CA VAL A 599 -8.88 0.56 11.07
C VAL A 599 -9.39 1.64 12.03
N ASP A 600 -10.25 1.31 13.00
CA ASP A 600 -10.86 2.31 13.89
C ASP A 600 -9.90 2.97 14.87
N GLN A 601 -8.68 2.44 15.00
CA GLN A 601 -7.58 3.02 15.79
C GLN A 601 -6.37 3.43 14.92
N ALA A 602 -6.46 3.33 13.60
CA ALA A 602 -5.35 3.66 12.70
C ALA A 602 -4.91 5.12 12.88
N LYS A 603 -3.60 5.34 12.90
CA LYS A 603 -2.97 6.65 13.07
C LYS A 603 -2.21 7.03 11.81
N MET A 604 -2.29 8.31 11.46
CA MET A 604 -1.55 8.92 10.36
C MET A 604 -0.82 10.16 10.88
N GLU A 605 0.50 10.15 10.81
CA GLU A 605 1.38 11.18 11.37
C GLU A 605 2.32 11.72 10.29
N GLN A 606 2.45 13.04 10.19
CA GLN A 606 3.33 13.66 9.19
C GLN A 606 4.80 13.44 9.58
N ALA A 607 5.52 12.63 8.82
CA ALA A 607 6.91 12.24 9.10
C ALA A 607 7.93 13.14 8.38
N GLY A 608 7.55 13.74 7.26
CA GLY A 608 8.34 14.72 6.52
C GLY A 608 7.43 15.55 5.59
N PRO A 609 7.97 16.48 4.79
CA PRO A 609 7.17 17.24 3.83
C PRO A 609 6.37 16.34 2.90
N ASP A 610 7.02 15.26 2.43
CA ASP A 610 6.50 14.37 1.39
C ASP A 610 6.32 12.94 1.91
N SER A 611 6.06 12.79 3.22
CA SER A 611 5.96 11.47 3.86
C SER A 611 5.01 11.50 5.06
N VAL A 612 4.10 10.51 5.10
CA VAL A 612 3.18 10.28 6.22
C VAL A 612 3.35 8.85 6.71
N PHE A 613 3.62 8.70 8.01
CA PHE A 613 3.71 7.43 8.72
C PHE A 613 2.31 6.95 9.09
N VAL A 614 2.01 5.69 8.80
CA VAL A 614 0.73 5.05 9.09
C VAL A 614 0.97 3.82 9.96
N HIS A 615 0.32 3.79 11.12
CA HIS A 615 0.54 2.76 12.15
C HIS A 615 -0.71 2.50 12.98
N ASN A 616 -0.60 1.57 13.94
CA ASN A 616 -1.66 1.20 14.86
C ASN A 616 -2.92 0.63 14.17
N ILE A 617 -2.72 -0.10 13.07
CA ILE A 617 -3.75 -0.90 12.41
C ILE A 617 -3.86 -2.24 13.18
N GLY A 618 -5.07 -2.61 13.58
CA GLY A 618 -5.32 -3.92 14.20
C GLY A 618 -5.59 -5.00 13.14
N PHE A 619 -5.69 -6.26 13.59
CA PHE A 619 -6.00 -7.39 12.71
C PHE A 619 -7.03 -8.34 13.31
N GLU A 620 -7.74 -9.03 12.42
CA GLU A 620 -8.45 -10.28 12.67
C GLU A 620 -8.00 -11.32 11.63
N LYS A 621 -8.17 -12.61 11.95
CA LYS A 621 -7.81 -13.72 11.06
C LYS A 621 -8.63 -13.69 9.76
N PRO A 622 -8.12 -14.25 8.64
CA PRO A 622 -8.86 -14.29 7.38
C PRO A 622 -10.26 -14.91 7.50
N PRO A 623 -11.22 -14.50 6.67
CA PRO A 623 -12.48 -15.20 6.52
C PRO A 623 -12.29 -16.56 5.85
N PRO A 624 -13.07 -17.60 6.21
CA PRO A 624 -13.07 -18.88 5.49
C PRO A 624 -13.66 -18.77 4.07
N THR A 625 -14.05 -17.57 3.64
CA THR A 625 -14.74 -17.26 2.38
C THR A 625 -14.09 -16.08 1.66
N THR A 626 -14.05 -16.12 0.33
CA THR A 626 -13.66 -14.98 -0.53
C THR A 626 -14.88 -14.29 -1.16
N LYS A 627 -14.75 -13.02 -1.53
CA LYS A 627 -15.71 -12.25 -2.34
C LYS A 627 -15.78 -12.84 -3.75
N VAL A 628 -16.98 -12.95 -4.31
CA VAL A 628 -17.24 -13.46 -5.66
C VAL A 628 -18.20 -12.53 -6.38
N GLY A 629 -17.81 -12.07 -7.57
CA GLY A 629 -18.69 -11.37 -8.49
C GLY A 629 -19.25 -12.31 -9.54
N LEU A 630 -20.56 -12.28 -9.73
CA LEU A 630 -21.31 -13.07 -10.71
C LEU A 630 -21.86 -12.13 -11.79
N THR A 631 -21.44 -12.34 -13.04
CA THR A 631 -21.84 -11.54 -14.21
C THR A 631 -22.98 -12.21 -14.95
N ALA A 632 -24.04 -11.47 -15.25
CA ALA A 632 -25.17 -11.95 -16.06
C ALA A 632 -25.65 -10.88 -17.07
N PRO A 633 -26.38 -11.27 -18.13
CA PRO A 633 -27.10 -10.33 -18.98
C PRO A 633 -28.25 -9.64 -18.21
N GLY A 634 -28.28 -8.30 -18.22
CA GLY A 634 -29.35 -7.50 -17.60
C GLY A 634 -30.54 -7.18 -18.53
N GLY A 635 -30.35 -7.32 -19.84
CA GLY A 635 -31.28 -6.87 -20.87
C GLY A 635 -30.76 -5.61 -21.57
N TYR A 636 -31.65 -4.68 -21.90
CA TYR A 636 -31.34 -3.49 -22.68
C TYR A 636 -31.73 -2.20 -21.94
N GLN A 637 -30.99 -1.12 -22.21
CA GLN A 637 -31.25 0.23 -21.72
C GLN A 637 -31.22 1.25 -22.86
N ALA A 638 -31.95 2.36 -22.70
CA ALA A 638 -31.98 3.50 -23.60
C ALA A 638 -32.40 4.78 -22.86
N GLU A 639 -31.98 5.95 -23.35
CA GLU A 639 -32.31 7.24 -22.76
C GLU A 639 -32.52 8.36 -23.80
N VAL A 640 -33.37 9.33 -23.44
CA VAL A 640 -33.66 10.54 -24.21
C VAL A 640 -33.57 11.74 -23.27
N HIS A 641 -32.90 12.80 -23.72
CA HIS A 641 -32.74 14.03 -22.96
C HIS A 641 -33.67 15.14 -23.49
N TYR A 642 -34.26 15.88 -22.56
CA TYR A 642 -35.12 17.04 -22.80
C TYR A 642 -34.58 18.26 -22.05
N PHE A 643 -34.59 19.42 -22.68
CA PHE A 643 -34.09 20.67 -22.10
C PHE A 643 -35.25 21.56 -21.65
N ILE A 644 -35.36 21.74 -20.33
CA ILE A 644 -36.33 22.62 -19.69
C ILE A 644 -35.65 23.95 -19.39
N VAL A 645 -36.29 25.06 -19.76
CA VAL A 645 -35.70 26.40 -19.58
C VAL A 645 -36.60 27.32 -18.77
N GLY A 646 -35.98 28.10 -17.90
CA GLY A 646 -36.61 29.20 -17.17
C GLY A 646 -37.47 28.74 -15.99
N LEU A 647 -38.66 29.33 -15.90
CA LEU A 647 -39.61 29.12 -14.80
C LEU A 647 -40.23 27.71 -14.80
N ASP A 648 -40.85 27.33 -13.68
CA ASP A 648 -41.79 26.20 -13.59
C ASP A 648 -41.17 24.86 -13.99
N ALA A 649 -39.87 24.68 -13.73
CA ALA A 649 -39.09 23.56 -14.26
C ALA A 649 -39.57 22.19 -13.73
N GLU A 650 -39.98 22.14 -12.46
CA GLU A 650 -40.55 20.94 -11.83
C GLU A 650 -41.90 20.58 -12.44
N GLU A 651 -42.78 21.56 -12.66
CA GLU A 651 -44.10 21.37 -13.28
C GLU A 651 -44.00 20.95 -14.75
N LYS A 652 -43.04 21.54 -15.50
CA LYS A 652 -42.73 21.16 -16.88
C LYS A 652 -42.21 19.72 -16.96
N ALA A 653 -41.33 19.31 -16.05
CA ALA A 653 -40.83 17.94 -15.96
C ALA A 653 -41.95 16.94 -15.60
N ALA A 654 -42.81 17.29 -14.63
CA ALA A 654 -43.96 16.47 -14.24
C ALA A 654 -44.99 16.31 -15.37
N LEU A 655 -45.21 17.34 -16.20
CA LEU A 655 -46.04 17.24 -17.40
C LEU A 655 -45.42 16.30 -18.44
N LEU A 656 -44.11 16.43 -18.71
CA LEU A 656 -43.38 15.55 -19.62
C LEU A 656 -43.46 14.08 -19.18
N GLU A 657 -43.16 13.79 -17.91
CA GLU A 657 -43.27 12.45 -17.32
C GLU A 657 -44.69 11.89 -17.47
N LYS A 658 -45.71 12.66 -17.09
CA LYS A 658 -47.12 12.24 -17.17
C LYS A 658 -47.53 11.87 -18.60
N GLN A 659 -47.06 12.63 -19.60
CA GLN A 659 -47.35 12.34 -21.01
C GLN A 659 -46.58 11.13 -21.52
N LEU A 660 -45.30 10.99 -21.17
CA LEU A 660 -44.50 9.85 -21.60
C LEU A 660 -44.98 8.54 -20.97
N ARG A 661 -45.38 8.52 -19.70
CA ARG A 661 -46.03 7.37 -19.07
C ARG A 661 -47.37 6.97 -19.70
N PHE A 662 -48.03 7.88 -20.42
CA PHE A 662 -49.27 7.59 -21.16
C PHE A 662 -49.02 7.01 -22.56
N TYR A 663 -47.93 7.43 -23.24
CA TYR A 663 -47.61 6.97 -24.59
C TYR A 663 -46.69 5.74 -24.64
N LEU A 664 -45.75 5.64 -23.71
CA LEU A 664 -44.84 4.51 -23.60
C LEU A 664 -45.60 3.26 -23.13
N ASP A 665 -45.14 2.10 -23.61
CA ASP A 665 -45.62 0.83 -23.10
C ASP A 665 -44.85 0.51 -21.81
N VAL A 666 -45.34 1.02 -20.69
CA VAL A 666 -44.62 0.94 -19.40
C VAL A 666 -44.57 -0.50 -18.87
N GLU A 667 -45.49 -1.38 -19.28
CA GLU A 667 -45.53 -2.78 -18.82
C GLU A 667 -44.43 -3.65 -19.46
N SER A 668 -43.92 -3.30 -20.65
CA SER A 668 -42.77 -3.98 -21.25
C SER A 668 -41.40 -3.46 -20.78
N MET A 669 -41.38 -2.45 -19.88
CA MET A 669 -40.16 -1.88 -19.31
C MET A 669 -39.93 -2.39 -17.89
N SER A 670 -38.72 -2.89 -17.60
CA SER A 670 -38.30 -3.23 -16.22
C SER A 670 -38.02 -1.97 -15.39
N LYS A 671 -37.69 -0.85 -16.03
CA LYS A 671 -37.50 0.46 -15.38
C LYS A 671 -37.90 1.60 -16.31
N LEU A 672 -38.54 2.62 -15.77
CA LEU A 672 -38.75 3.91 -16.42
C LEU A 672 -38.63 5.04 -15.38
N SER A 673 -37.56 5.82 -15.49
CA SER A 673 -37.21 6.89 -14.54
C SER A 673 -36.96 8.22 -15.24
N PHE A 674 -37.37 9.30 -14.57
CA PHE A 674 -37.20 10.68 -15.01
C PHE A 674 -36.31 11.38 -13.99
N THR A 675 -35.21 12.00 -14.43
CA THR A 675 -34.27 12.71 -13.55
C THR A 675 -34.09 14.13 -14.05
N VAL A 676 -34.37 15.11 -13.19
CA VAL A 676 -34.12 16.54 -13.44
C VAL A 676 -32.75 16.90 -12.88
N SER A 677 -31.85 17.40 -13.73
CA SER A 677 -30.44 17.65 -13.38
C SER A 677 -30.10 19.13 -13.59
N GLY A 678 -29.75 19.82 -12.49
CA GLY A 678 -29.45 21.25 -12.47
C GLY A 678 -30.60 22.10 -11.92
N THR A 679 -30.40 23.41 -11.85
CA THR A 679 -31.36 24.39 -11.33
C THR A 679 -31.25 25.70 -12.09
N CYS A 680 -32.36 26.27 -12.54
CA CYS A 680 -32.41 27.61 -13.11
C CYS A 680 -32.21 28.67 -12.00
N PRO A 681 -31.20 29.56 -12.07
CA PRO A 681 -31.08 30.70 -11.18
C PRO A 681 -32.31 31.62 -11.27
N ALA A 682 -32.67 32.31 -10.18
CA ALA A 682 -33.85 33.17 -10.14
C ALA A 682 -33.88 34.28 -11.22
N ASN A 683 -32.70 34.75 -11.65
CA ASN A 683 -32.54 35.67 -12.77
C ASN A 683 -31.29 35.23 -13.58
N PRO A 684 -31.42 34.28 -14.52
CA PRO A 684 -30.28 33.64 -15.19
C PRO A 684 -29.61 34.62 -16.15
N GLU A 685 -28.28 34.62 -16.27
CA GLU A 685 -27.52 35.57 -17.13
C GLU A 685 -27.30 35.09 -18.58
N SER A 686 -27.62 33.84 -18.85
CA SER A 686 -27.68 33.27 -20.21
C SER A 686 -28.79 32.22 -20.33
N GLN A 687 -29.13 31.85 -21.55
CA GLN A 687 -30.03 30.75 -21.84
C GLN A 687 -29.47 29.41 -21.33
N ASP A 688 -28.16 29.18 -21.45
CA ASP A 688 -27.49 28.00 -20.89
C ASP A 688 -27.65 27.93 -19.36
N ALA A 689 -27.42 29.05 -18.66
CA ALA A 689 -27.63 29.14 -17.21
C ALA A 689 -29.12 28.96 -16.83
N ALA A 690 -30.04 29.26 -17.73
CA ALA A 690 -31.47 29.05 -17.55
C ALA A 690 -31.94 27.61 -17.84
N THR A 691 -31.07 26.75 -18.38
CA THR A 691 -31.41 25.41 -18.89
C THR A 691 -31.14 24.32 -17.86
N VAL A 692 -32.07 23.37 -17.77
CA VAL A 692 -32.05 22.22 -16.88
C VAL A 692 -32.29 20.96 -17.71
N ASP A 693 -31.48 19.93 -17.51
CA ASP A 693 -31.61 18.65 -18.23
C ASP A 693 -32.68 17.76 -17.59
N VAL A 694 -33.49 17.10 -18.42
CA VAL A 694 -34.40 16.02 -18.01
C VAL A 694 -34.05 14.75 -18.77
N ARG A 695 -33.40 13.83 -18.06
CA ARG A 695 -33.05 12.49 -18.51
C ARG A 695 -34.26 11.57 -18.37
N VAL A 696 -34.78 11.08 -19.49
CA VAL A 696 -35.76 9.99 -19.57
C VAL A 696 -35.01 8.70 -19.80
N PHE A 697 -34.88 7.84 -18.78
CA PHE A 697 -34.13 6.59 -18.84
C PHE A 697 -35.06 5.38 -18.71
N ALA A 698 -34.87 4.38 -19.57
CA ALA A 698 -35.64 3.14 -19.57
C ALA A 698 -34.75 1.89 -19.66
N GLN A 699 -35.20 0.80 -19.03
CA GLN A 699 -34.65 -0.55 -19.18
C GLN A 699 -35.78 -1.52 -19.55
N ALA A 700 -35.45 -2.55 -20.32
CA ALA A 700 -36.36 -3.63 -20.70
C ALA A 700 -35.59 -4.95 -20.94
N PRO A 701 -36.22 -6.12 -20.76
CA PRO A 701 -35.58 -7.41 -21.07
C PRO A 701 -35.36 -7.61 -22.58
N ASP A 702 -36.20 -7.01 -23.44
CA ASP A 702 -36.15 -7.14 -24.89
C ASP A 702 -35.73 -5.81 -25.55
N ALA A 703 -34.81 -5.88 -26.51
CA ALA A 703 -34.36 -4.72 -27.30
C ALA A 703 -35.50 -4.06 -28.08
N ASP A 704 -36.49 -4.83 -28.55
CA ASP A 704 -37.61 -4.34 -29.34
C ASP A 704 -38.53 -3.42 -28.52
N ALA A 705 -38.63 -3.62 -27.20
CA ALA A 705 -39.37 -2.74 -26.29
C ALA A 705 -38.77 -1.32 -26.25
N LEU A 706 -37.44 -1.21 -26.40
CA LEU A 706 -36.70 0.06 -26.47
C LEU A 706 -36.38 0.50 -27.91
N SER A 707 -36.91 -0.19 -28.92
CA SER A 707 -36.66 0.13 -30.33
C SER A 707 -37.06 1.56 -30.68
N SER A 708 -36.50 2.06 -31.79
CA SER A 708 -36.75 3.43 -32.26
C SER A 708 -38.23 3.77 -32.37
N SER A 709 -39.09 2.80 -32.75
CA SER A 709 -40.54 3.00 -32.88
C SER A 709 -41.30 2.97 -31.55
N LYS A 710 -40.84 2.18 -30.57
CA LYS A 710 -41.53 1.98 -29.29
C LYS A 710 -41.09 2.92 -28.18
N PHE A 711 -39.83 3.35 -28.16
CA PHE A 711 -39.27 4.28 -27.17
C PHE A 711 -38.92 5.64 -27.80
N ARG A 712 -37.77 5.77 -28.49
CA ARG A 712 -37.23 7.03 -29.03
C ARG A 712 -38.27 7.89 -29.76
N ASN A 713 -38.97 7.35 -30.74
CA ASN A 713 -39.94 8.11 -31.54
C ASN A 713 -41.17 8.50 -30.70
N LYS A 714 -41.62 7.67 -29.75
CA LYS A 714 -42.68 8.06 -28.82
C LYS A 714 -42.23 9.20 -27.91
N CYS A 715 -40.98 9.15 -27.44
CA CYS A 715 -40.37 10.23 -26.66
C CYS A 715 -40.29 11.54 -27.44
N TRP A 716 -39.96 11.50 -28.74
CA TRP A 716 -39.85 12.71 -29.58
C TRP A 716 -41.20 13.23 -30.10
N ASN A 717 -42.16 12.36 -30.43
CA ASN A 717 -43.42 12.76 -31.08
C ASN A 717 -44.33 13.64 -30.21
N ILE A 718 -44.09 13.74 -28.90
CA ILE A 718 -44.82 14.62 -27.99
C ILE A 718 -44.25 16.04 -27.86
N VAL A 719 -43.10 16.34 -28.50
CA VAL A 719 -42.43 17.65 -28.37
C VAL A 719 -43.34 18.84 -28.74
N MET A 720 -44.35 18.64 -29.60
CA MET A 720 -45.29 19.70 -30.01
C MET A 720 -46.53 19.81 -29.12
N SER A 721 -46.72 18.89 -28.17
CA SER A 721 -47.91 18.79 -27.29
C SER A 721 -47.56 18.76 -25.80
N THR A 722 -46.29 18.90 -25.44
CA THR A 722 -45.80 18.94 -24.05
C THR A 722 -45.67 20.39 -23.54
N TYR A 723 -44.65 20.70 -22.74
CA TYR A 723 -44.48 21.98 -22.06
C TYR A 723 -44.05 23.15 -22.98
N PRO A 724 -44.24 24.42 -22.56
CA PRO A 724 -43.74 25.60 -23.27
C PRO A 724 -42.21 25.59 -23.34
N GLY A 725 -41.66 25.75 -24.55
CA GLY A 725 -40.22 25.69 -24.77
C GLY A 725 -39.65 24.28 -24.95
N ALA A 726 -40.48 23.26 -25.19
CA ALA A 726 -39.99 21.89 -25.32
C ALA A 726 -38.99 21.69 -26.48
N THR A 727 -37.78 21.29 -26.11
CA THR A 727 -36.64 20.98 -26.97
C THR A 727 -35.97 19.70 -26.45
N PHE A 728 -35.59 18.78 -27.34
CA PHE A 728 -34.90 17.54 -27.00
C PHE A 728 -33.48 17.54 -27.57
N ALA A 729 -32.60 16.72 -26.98
CA ALA A 729 -31.24 16.52 -27.51
C ALA A 729 -31.27 15.90 -28.91
N ILE A 730 -30.62 16.55 -29.89
CA ILE A 730 -30.54 16.04 -31.26
C ILE A 730 -29.67 14.78 -31.36
N ASP A 731 -28.62 14.67 -30.52
CA ASP A 731 -27.82 13.44 -30.41
C ASP A 731 -28.64 12.34 -29.74
N ASP A 732 -29.02 11.36 -30.54
CA ASP A 732 -29.90 10.25 -30.17
C ASP A 732 -29.13 8.94 -29.97
N ARG A 733 -27.80 8.95 -29.96
CA ARG A 733 -26.97 7.73 -29.86
C ARG A 733 -27.19 6.95 -28.57
N GLN A 734 -27.79 7.57 -27.54
CA GLN A 734 -28.20 6.90 -26.29
C GLN A 734 -29.66 6.42 -26.30
N ALA A 735 -30.47 6.83 -27.27
CA ALA A 735 -31.89 6.48 -27.39
C ALA A 735 -32.16 5.15 -28.11
N PHE A 736 -31.11 4.46 -28.55
CA PHE A 736 -31.17 3.12 -29.13
C PHE A 736 -30.93 2.05 -28.05
N PRO A 737 -31.51 0.84 -28.18
CA PRO A 737 -31.28 -0.24 -27.22
C PRO A 737 -29.79 -0.61 -27.12
N LYS A 738 -29.25 -0.57 -25.91
CA LYS A 738 -27.89 -1.04 -25.59
C LYS A 738 -27.96 -2.12 -24.54
N ALA A 739 -27.28 -3.24 -24.78
CA ALA A 739 -27.15 -4.27 -23.76
C ALA A 739 -26.47 -3.70 -22.50
N TYR A 740 -26.90 -4.15 -21.33
CA TYR A 740 -26.22 -3.88 -20.06
C TYR A 740 -26.10 -5.17 -19.25
N ASN A 741 -25.16 -5.17 -18.32
CA ASN A 741 -24.79 -6.33 -17.53
C ASN A 741 -25.29 -6.16 -16.09
N GLU A 742 -25.75 -7.25 -15.51
CA GLU A 742 -26.07 -7.39 -14.10
C GLU A 742 -24.88 -8.01 -13.37
N TYR A 743 -24.66 -7.58 -12.12
CA TYR A 743 -23.51 -8.00 -11.33
C TYR A 743 -23.91 -8.27 -9.88
N PHE A 744 -23.79 -9.53 -9.45
CA PHE A 744 -24.19 -9.97 -8.12
C PHE A 744 -22.97 -10.36 -7.29
N VAL A 745 -22.78 -9.69 -6.15
CA VAL A 745 -21.60 -9.88 -5.29
C VAL A 745 -21.96 -10.72 -4.06
N THR A 746 -21.37 -11.90 -3.95
CA THR A 746 -21.58 -12.86 -2.85
C THR A 746 -20.25 -13.23 -2.20
N ILE A 747 -20.28 -14.11 -1.20
CA ILE A 747 -19.11 -14.83 -0.68
C ILE A 747 -19.23 -16.33 -0.95
N MET A 748 -18.11 -17.03 -1.13
CA MET A 748 -18.03 -18.50 -1.19
C MET A 748 -16.82 -19.03 -0.40
N PRO A 749 -16.83 -20.26 0.12
CA PRO A 749 -15.70 -20.85 0.85
C PRO A 749 -14.41 -20.85 0.01
N GLN A 750 -13.28 -20.41 0.59
CA GLN A 750 -11.99 -20.39 -0.09
C GLN A 750 -11.51 -21.79 -0.50
N ALA A 751 -11.89 -22.83 0.26
CA ALA A 751 -11.56 -24.22 -0.03
C ALA A 751 -12.26 -24.81 -1.29
N LEU A 752 -13.15 -24.05 -1.94
CA LEU A 752 -13.74 -24.41 -3.24
C LEU A 752 -13.00 -23.75 -4.42
N VAL A 753 -11.98 -22.93 -4.14
CA VAL A 753 -11.21 -22.17 -5.14
C VAL A 753 -9.92 -22.90 -5.45
N ARG A 754 -9.57 -23.05 -6.73
CA ARG A 754 -8.35 -23.73 -7.17
C ARG A 754 -7.23 -22.74 -7.47
N HIS A 755 -6.73 -22.10 -6.41
CA HIS A 755 -5.68 -21.08 -6.51
C HIS A 755 -4.33 -21.73 -6.86
N ARG A 756 -3.70 -21.33 -7.97
CA ARG A 756 -2.42 -21.89 -8.46
C ARG A 756 -1.49 -20.81 -8.99
N ALA A 757 -0.18 -20.96 -8.75
CA ALA A 757 0.86 -20.16 -9.37
C ALA A 757 1.62 -20.99 -10.43
N HIS A 758 1.63 -20.51 -11.67
CA HIS A 758 2.32 -21.15 -12.80
C HIS A 758 3.71 -20.54 -13.01
N LEU A 759 4.73 -21.39 -13.15
CA LEU A 759 6.15 -21.02 -13.23
C LEU A 759 6.80 -21.60 -14.50
N PRO A 760 6.49 -21.07 -15.69
CA PRO A 760 6.73 -21.74 -16.98
C PRO A 760 8.21 -22.06 -17.27
N TRP A 761 9.14 -21.20 -16.82
CA TRP A 761 10.59 -21.42 -16.96
C TRP A 761 11.13 -22.65 -16.22
N SER A 762 10.31 -23.27 -15.36
CA SER A 762 10.64 -24.47 -14.60
C SER A 762 9.66 -25.63 -14.80
N GLU A 763 8.66 -25.46 -15.68
CA GLU A 763 7.53 -26.39 -15.89
C GLU A 763 6.78 -26.76 -14.60
N ARG A 764 6.85 -25.91 -13.57
CA ARG A 764 6.20 -26.12 -12.27
C ARG A 764 4.89 -25.35 -12.16
N VAL A 765 3.93 -25.97 -11.48
CA VAL A 765 2.71 -25.33 -10.98
C VAL A 765 2.67 -25.57 -9.47
N ILE A 766 2.35 -24.53 -8.70
CA ILE A 766 2.24 -24.58 -7.24
C ILE A 766 0.77 -24.37 -6.87
N ASP A 767 0.13 -25.38 -6.29
CA ASP A 767 -1.18 -25.23 -5.66
C ASP A 767 -1.05 -24.42 -4.36
N ILE A 768 -1.95 -23.46 -4.15
CA ILE A 768 -1.95 -22.52 -3.03
C ILE A 768 -3.06 -22.89 -2.04
N GLU A 769 -2.69 -23.42 -0.88
CA GLU A 769 -3.64 -23.88 0.13
C GLU A 769 -4.46 -22.73 0.75
N PRO A 770 -5.78 -22.92 0.98
CA PRO A 770 -6.64 -21.94 1.62
C PRO A 770 -6.25 -21.71 3.10
N PRO A 771 -6.65 -20.58 3.71
CA PRO A 771 -6.42 -20.36 5.14
C PRO A 771 -7.18 -21.40 5.99
N THR A 772 -6.47 -22.04 6.91
CA THR A 772 -7.02 -23.03 7.85
C THR A 772 -7.47 -22.38 9.17
N ASP A 773 -6.74 -21.37 9.64
CA ASP A 773 -7.08 -20.59 10.84
C ASP A 773 -7.85 -19.33 10.43
N THR A 774 -9.16 -19.29 10.73
CA THR A 774 -10.11 -18.33 10.13
C THR A 774 -11.17 -17.83 11.12
N VAL A 775 -11.75 -16.66 10.82
CA VAL A 775 -12.87 -16.06 11.58
C VAL A 775 -14.04 -15.75 10.62
N PRO A 776 -15.30 -16.12 10.93
CA PRO A 776 -16.43 -15.89 10.03
C PRO A 776 -16.66 -14.41 9.66
N TYR A 777 -17.05 -14.17 8.40
CA TYR A 777 -17.42 -12.85 7.89
C TYR A 777 -18.63 -12.26 8.64
N VAL A 778 -18.61 -10.96 8.93
CA VAL A 778 -19.68 -10.25 9.65
C VAL A 778 -20.44 -9.31 8.70
N HIS A 779 -21.72 -9.60 8.47
CA HIS A 779 -22.55 -8.90 7.48
C HIS A 779 -22.97 -7.47 7.85
N GLN A 780 -22.84 -7.04 9.11
CA GLN A 780 -23.24 -5.70 9.56
C GLN A 780 -22.23 -5.15 10.56
N GLN A 781 -21.72 -3.94 10.33
CA GLN A 781 -20.83 -3.21 11.25
C GLN A 781 -21.62 -2.19 12.08
N GLU A 782 -21.09 -1.79 13.24
CA GLU A 782 -21.73 -0.83 14.15
C GLU A 782 -21.64 0.62 13.63
N VAL A 783 -22.65 1.47 13.92
CA VAL A 783 -22.77 2.85 13.39
C VAL A 783 -23.08 3.86 14.51
N GLN A 784 -22.57 5.09 14.44
CA GLN A 784 -22.79 6.17 15.43
C GLN A 784 -23.65 7.36 14.90
N PRO A 785 -24.43 8.05 15.76
CA PRO A 785 -25.32 9.16 15.36
C PRO A 785 -24.72 10.60 15.46
N VAL A 786 -25.34 11.54 14.72
CA VAL A 786 -24.92 12.95 14.51
C VAL A 786 -25.47 13.94 15.57
N THR A 787 -24.79 15.08 15.80
CA THR A 787 -25.14 16.11 16.82
C THR A 787 -25.30 17.56 16.29
N GLN A 788 -26.48 18.16 16.55
CA GLN A 788 -26.86 19.61 16.62
C GLN A 788 -26.65 20.62 15.43
N PRO A 789 -27.73 21.02 14.71
CA PRO A 789 -27.76 22.15 13.74
C PRO A 789 -28.60 23.40 14.16
N GLN A 790 -28.56 24.50 13.39
CA GLN A 790 -29.22 25.81 13.65
C GLN A 790 -30.07 26.35 12.45
N PRO A 791 -31.07 27.25 12.64
CA PRO A 791 -32.06 27.62 11.61
C PRO A 791 -31.74 28.89 10.79
N LEU A 792 -32.18 28.92 9.52
CA LEU A 792 -31.83 29.91 8.47
C LEU A 792 -32.71 31.19 8.42
N LEU A 793 -33.53 31.47 9.43
CA LEU A 793 -34.73 32.32 9.31
C LEU A 793 -34.55 33.86 9.43
N SER A 794 -33.39 34.42 9.09
CA SER A 794 -32.92 35.73 9.61
C SER A 794 -33.13 37.01 8.74
N PHE A 795 -33.94 37.07 7.66
CA PHE A 795 -33.88 38.14 6.59
C PHE A 795 -35.25 38.64 5.99
N GLY A 796 -35.30 39.64 5.06
CA GLY A 796 -36.57 40.27 4.55
C GLY A 796 -36.58 41.13 3.23
N PRO A 797 -37.76 41.63 2.71
CA PRO A 797 -37.99 41.86 1.24
C PRO A 797 -38.85 43.08 0.70
N SER A 798 -38.59 43.55 -0.54
CA SER A 798 -39.50 44.23 -1.53
C SER A 798 -39.03 43.83 -2.96
N ILE A 799 -39.90 43.53 -3.94
CA ILE A 799 -39.55 42.50 -4.93
C ILE A 799 -39.36 42.95 -6.39
N MET A 800 -38.16 42.69 -6.92
CA MET A 800 -37.94 42.29 -8.31
C MET A 800 -38.52 40.88 -8.51
N ALA A 801 -39.12 40.60 -9.67
CA ALA A 801 -39.74 39.30 -9.96
C ALA A 801 -39.63 38.92 -11.44
N PRO A 802 -39.71 37.62 -11.80
CA PRO A 802 -39.66 37.16 -13.18
C PRO A 802 -40.78 37.74 -14.04
N LEU A 803 -40.44 38.24 -15.23
CA LEU A 803 -41.38 38.74 -16.24
C LEU A 803 -42.55 37.77 -16.49
N GLY A 804 -42.23 36.47 -16.50
CA GLY A 804 -43.14 35.37 -16.76
C GLY A 804 -44.29 35.19 -15.75
N TYR A 805 -44.22 35.83 -14.58
CA TYR A 805 -45.31 35.81 -13.60
C TYR A 805 -46.57 36.55 -14.09
N ILE A 806 -46.44 37.51 -15.01
CA ILE A 806 -47.56 38.32 -15.55
C ILE A 806 -47.61 38.26 -17.09
N VAL A 807 -46.54 37.83 -17.74
CA VAL A 807 -46.42 37.81 -19.20
C VAL A 807 -46.28 36.38 -19.70
N HIS A 808 -47.19 35.96 -20.58
CA HIS A 808 -47.04 34.77 -21.39
C HIS A 808 -46.08 35.06 -22.56
N ALA A 809 -45.34 34.04 -23.01
CA ALA A 809 -44.50 34.16 -24.18
C ALA A 809 -44.47 32.88 -25.01
N ARG A 810 -44.03 32.99 -26.26
CA ARG A 810 -43.74 31.86 -27.14
C ARG A 810 -42.66 32.26 -28.14
N SER A 811 -41.69 31.37 -28.40
CA SER A 811 -40.69 31.56 -29.44
C SER A 811 -40.56 30.35 -30.37
N GLY A 812 -39.76 30.52 -31.43
CA GLY A 812 -39.34 29.43 -32.30
C GLY A 812 -38.46 29.91 -33.47
N ASP A 813 -37.89 28.98 -34.20
CA ASP A 813 -37.02 29.21 -35.36
C ASP A 813 -37.77 29.79 -36.58
N LYS A 814 -37.02 30.51 -37.42
CA LYS A 814 -37.35 30.91 -38.80
C LYS A 814 -36.06 30.86 -39.63
N GLY A 815 -35.48 29.68 -39.80
CA GLY A 815 -34.13 29.52 -40.35
C GLY A 815 -33.09 29.76 -39.25
N SER A 816 -32.15 30.68 -39.45
CA SER A 816 -31.27 31.16 -38.37
C SER A 816 -31.91 32.25 -37.50
N ASP A 817 -33.04 32.85 -37.91
CA ASP A 817 -33.77 33.82 -37.10
C ASP A 817 -34.56 33.15 -35.96
N CYS A 818 -34.73 33.84 -34.83
CA CYS A 818 -35.64 33.46 -33.75
C CYS A 818 -36.79 34.47 -33.62
N ASN A 819 -38.04 34.00 -33.66
CA ASN A 819 -39.22 34.82 -33.38
C ASN A 819 -39.63 34.67 -31.91
N ILE A 820 -40.07 35.75 -31.26
CA ILE A 820 -40.47 35.77 -29.84
C ILE A 820 -41.70 36.69 -29.67
N GLY A 821 -42.85 36.14 -29.28
CA GLY A 821 -44.04 36.91 -28.94
C GLY A 821 -44.30 36.92 -27.44
N PHE A 822 -44.57 38.10 -26.86
CA PHE A 822 -45.00 38.30 -25.47
C PHE A 822 -46.44 38.84 -25.43
N PHE A 823 -47.27 38.35 -24.51
CA PHE A 823 -48.67 38.78 -24.34
C PHE A 823 -49.14 38.68 -22.89
N VAL A 824 -50.20 39.40 -22.54
CA VAL A 824 -50.73 39.55 -21.18
C VAL A 824 -52.18 39.07 -21.05
N ARG A 825 -52.68 38.94 -19.82
CA ARG A 825 -54.05 38.48 -19.53
C ARG A 825 -55.08 39.61 -19.51
N HIS A 826 -54.65 40.84 -19.20
CA HIS A 826 -55.53 41.99 -19.01
C HIS A 826 -55.10 43.20 -19.86
N GLU A 827 -56.08 43.97 -20.34
CA GLU A 827 -55.85 45.12 -21.22
C GLU A 827 -54.97 46.20 -20.58
N ASP A 828 -55.08 46.42 -19.26
CA ASP A 828 -54.28 47.42 -18.54
C ASP A 828 -52.82 46.98 -18.31
N GLU A 829 -52.52 45.69 -18.45
CA GLU A 829 -51.16 45.15 -18.45
C GLU A 829 -50.47 45.38 -19.80
N TYR A 830 -51.23 45.52 -20.90
CA TYR A 830 -50.66 45.66 -22.24
C TYR A 830 -49.92 46.99 -22.43
N ALA A 831 -50.43 48.07 -21.82
CA ALA A 831 -49.75 49.36 -21.79
C ALA A 831 -48.39 49.28 -21.06
N TRP A 832 -48.31 48.51 -19.97
CA TRP A 832 -47.07 48.26 -19.24
C TRP A 832 -46.12 47.37 -20.05
N LEU A 833 -46.59 46.27 -20.64
CA LEU A 833 -45.79 45.35 -21.46
C LEU A 833 -45.10 46.10 -22.62
N LYS A 834 -45.86 46.93 -23.35
CA LYS A 834 -45.33 47.76 -24.44
C LYS A 834 -44.24 48.73 -24.01
N SER A 835 -44.43 49.35 -22.85
CA SER A 835 -43.50 50.34 -22.30
C SER A 835 -42.25 49.70 -21.71
N LEU A 836 -42.37 48.49 -21.16
CA LEU A 836 -41.26 47.73 -20.59
C LEU A 836 -40.39 47.10 -21.68
N LEU A 837 -40.98 46.36 -22.61
CA LEU A 837 -40.24 45.64 -23.65
C LEU A 837 -40.02 46.55 -24.87
N THR A 838 -38.97 47.36 -24.81
CA THR A 838 -38.37 48.05 -25.98
C THR A 838 -37.35 47.13 -26.68
N VAL A 839 -36.83 47.54 -27.84
CA VAL A 839 -35.70 46.83 -28.49
C VAL A 839 -34.49 46.81 -27.56
N ASP A 840 -34.09 47.98 -27.06
CA ASP A 840 -32.95 48.12 -26.14
C ASP A 840 -33.14 47.28 -24.87
N ARG A 841 -34.35 47.22 -24.31
CA ARG A 841 -34.62 46.38 -23.13
C ARG A 841 -34.53 44.89 -23.45
N VAL A 842 -34.99 44.43 -24.61
CA VAL A 842 -34.84 43.02 -25.02
C VAL A 842 -33.37 42.66 -25.22
N ILE A 843 -32.57 43.54 -25.82
CA ILE A 843 -31.11 43.37 -25.94
C ILE A 843 -30.47 43.29 -24.54
N ASP A 844 -30.82 44.20 -23.64
CA ASP A 844 -30.34 44.26 -22.25
C ASP A 844 -30.72 43.02 -21.41
N ILE A 845 -31.90 42.42 -21.61
CA ILE A 845 -32.30 41.19 -20.89
C ILE A 845 -31.87 39.88 -21.57
N LEU A 846 -31.50 39.89 -22.85
CA LEU A 846 -30.81 38.75 -23.48
C LEU A 846 -29.41 38.55 -22.91
N GLN A 847 -28.76 39.64 -22.46
CA GLN A 847 -27.41 39.63 -21.86
C GLN A 847 -26.40 38.84 -22.72
N ASN A 848 -25.88 37.72 -22.21
CA ASN A 848 -24.79 36.98 -22.83
C ASN A 848 -25.21 36.29 -24.15
N ASP A 849 -26.51 36.08 -24.38
CA ASP A 849 -27.04 35.48 -25.61
C ASP A 849 -27.27 36.51 -26.74
N TYR A 850 -27.03 37.81 -26.50
CA TYR A 850 -27.12 38.81 -27.55
C TYR A 850 -25.88 38.81 -28.45
N ASN A 851 -25.98 38.15 -29.59
CA ASN A 851 -24.90 37.99 -30.57
C ASN A 851 -24.59 39.23 -31.45
N GLY A 852 -25.16 40.40 -31.16
CA GLY A 852 -25.02 41.60 -31.99
C GLY A 852 -25.94 41.64 -33.23
N GLY A 853 -26.78 40.63 -33.44
CA GLY A 853 -27.74 40.56 -34.54
C GLY A 853 -28.84 41.64 -34.48
N ARG A 854 -29.50 41.89 -35.61
CA ARG A 854 -30.60 42.88 -35.69
C ARG A 854 -31.82 42.38 -34.91
N VAL A 855 -32.34 43.21 -34.01
CA VAL A 855 -33.60 42.97 -33.29
C VAL A 855 -34.69 43.84 -33.90
N GLU A 856 -35.72 43.21 -34.46
CA GLU A 856 -36.94 43.88 -34.93
C GLU A 856 -38.04 43.76 -33.87
N ARG A 857 -38.87 44.80 -33.70
CA ARG A 857 -40.00 44.82 -32.76
C ARG A 857 -41.26 45.34 -33.46
N PHE A 858 -42.39 44.68 -33.21
CA PHE A 858 -43.71 45.11 -33.69
C PHE A 858 -44.81 44.82 -32.65
N GLU A 859 -45.82 45.69 -32.64
CA GLU A 859 -46.94 45.63 -31.69
C GLU A 859 -48.19 45.06 -32.37
N LEU A 860 -48.88 44.16 -31.68
CA LEU A 860 -50.09 43.49 -32.16
C LEU A 860 -51.26 43.79 -31.21
N PRO A 861 -51.84 45.01 -31.27
CA PRO A 861 -52.75 45.52 -30.24
C PRO A 861 -54.04 44.71 -30.09
N ASN A 862 -54.58 44.19 -31.19
CA ASN A 862 -55.83 43.41 -31.19
C ASN A 862 -55.70 42.04 -30.50
N ILE A 863 -54.48 41.59 -30.18
CA ILE A 863 -54.19 40.39 -29.39
C ILE A 863 -53.31 40.70 -28.16
N GLN A 864 -53.20 41.98 -27.79
CA GLN A 864 -52.45 42.46 -26.61
C GLN A 864 -50.99 41.95 -26.54
N ALA A 865 -50.34 41.83 -27.70
CA ALA A 865 -48.99 41.28 -27.81
C ALA A 865 -47.93 42.30 -28.28
N VAL A 866 -46.68 42.05 -27.88
CA VAL A 866 -45.46 42.69 -28.36
C VAL A 866 -44.55 41.58 -28.88
N HIS A 867 -44.11 41.67 -30.13
CA HIS A 867 -43.39 40.60 -30.80
C HIS A 867 -42.04 41.10 -31.31
N PHE A 868 -41.03 40.23 -31.22
CA PHE A 868 -39.66 40.46 -31.62
C PHE A 868 -39.20 39.41 -32.64
N LEU A 869 -38.29 39.81 -33.52
CA LEU A 869 -37.58 38.91 -34.41
C LEU A 869 -36.08 39.19 -34.25
N LEU A 870 -35.36 38.22 -33.66
CA LEU A 870 -33.92 38.24 -33.50
C LEU A 870 -33.31 37.66 -34.77
N LYS A 871 -32.57 38.48 -35.53
CA LYS A 871 -31.93 38.05 -36.77
C LYS A 871 -30.68 37.23 -36.48
N ASP A 872 -30.54 36.10 -37.18
CA ASP A 872 -29.36 35.23 -37.13
C ASP A 872 -29.00 34.75 -35.71
N HIS A 873 -30.00 34.52 -34.85
CA HIS A 873 -29.82 34.16 -33.44
C HIS A 873 -29.46 32.68 -33.21
N LEU A 874 -29.80 31.80 -34.16
CA LEU A 874 -29.62 30.34 -34.07
C LEU A 874 -28.45 29.83 -34.92
N ASP A 875 -27.35 30.58 -34.98
CA ASP A 875 -26.20 30.40 -35.88
C ASP A 875 -26.61 30.24 -37.36
N ARG A 876 -26.83 29.01 -37.81
CA ARG A 876 -27.22 28.63 -39.18
C ARG A 876 -28.49 27.75 -39.21
N GLY A 877 -29.26 27.76 -38.12
CA GLY A 877 -30.49 26.98 -37.92
C GLY A 877 -30.23 25.57 -37.36
N VAL A 878 -31.33 24.84 -37.14
CA VAL A 878 -31.41 23.56 -36.39
C VAL A 878 -30.28 22.56 -36.66
N ALA A 879 -29.87 22.38 -37.91
CA ALA A 879 -28.89 21.38 -38.31
C ALA A 879 -27.42 21.82 -38.15
N ALA A 880 -27.18 23.04 -37.68
CA ALA A 880 -25.86 23.66 -37.67
C ALA A 880 -25.64 24.69 -36.55
N SER A 881 -26.53 24.75 -35.55
CA SER A 881 -26.32 25.54 -34.32
C SER A 881 -25.44 24.80 -33.33
N SER A 882 -24.65 25.59 -32.59
CA SER A 882 -23.73 25.17 -31.54
C SER A 882 -24.34 25.22 -30.13
N THR A 883 -25.57 25.74 -30.00
CA THR A 883 -26.26 25.98 -28.71
C THR A 883 -27.29 24.89 -28.39
N TYR A 884 -27.77 24.83 -27.14
CA TYR A 884 -28.81 23.88 -26.73
C TYR A 884 -30.20 24.20 -27.32
N ASP A 885 -30.53 25.47 -27.60
CA ASP A 885 -31.82 25.87 -28.19
C ASP A 885 -31.80 25.87 -29.73
N VAL A 886 -31.48 24.72 -30.30
CA VAL A 886 -31.48 24.48 -31.75
C VAL A 886 -32.81 24.79 -32.46
N LEU A 887 -33.92 24.97 -31.71
CA LEU A 887 -35.26 25.24 -32.24
C LEU A 887 -35.75 26.68 -31.96
N GLY A 888 -34.96 27.51 -31.28
CA GLY A 888 -35.33 28.86 -30.84
C GLY A 888 -36.55 28.91 -29.91
N LYS A 889 -36.91 27.81 -29.24
CA LYS A 889 -38.13 27.66 -28.42
C LYS A 889 -37.90 28.01 -26.96
N ASN A 890 -36.65 27.93 -26.51
CA ASN A 890 -36.28 28.18 -25.13
C ASN A 890 -36.17 29.70 -24.88
N VAL A 891 -35.88 30.52 -25.91
CA VAL A 891 -35.64 31.98 -25.76
C VAL A 891 -36.82 32.70 -25.08
N ALA A 892 -38.07 32.36 -25.40
CA ALA A 892 -39.24 32.94 -24.73
C ALA A 892 -39.27 32.64 -23.22
N GLU A 893 -38.93 31.41 -22.82
CA GLU A 893 -38.97 30.97 -21.43
C GLU A 893 -37.76 31.49 -20.64
N TYR A 894 -36.58 31.59 -21.28
CA TYR A 894 -35.43 32.33 -20.74
C TYR A 894 -35.80 33.79 -20.46
N LEU A 895 -36.37 34.50 -21.43
CA LEU A 895 -36.76 35.90 -21.27
C LEU A 895 -37.90 36.09 -20.25
N ARG A 896 -38.77 35.09 -20.07
CA ARG A 896 -39.76 35.06 -18.97
C ARG A 896 -39.13 34.88 -17.58
N ALA A 897 -38.00 34.17 -17.46
CA ALA A 897 -37.28 34.04 -16.19
C ALA A 897 -36.59 35.35 -15.75
N LYS A 898 -36.31 36.28 -16.68
CA LYS A 898 -35.63 37.55 -16.38
C LYS A 898 -36.41 38.40 -15.38
N HIS A 899 -35.71 38.84 -14.34
CA HIS A 899 -36.28 39.73 -13.32
C HIS A 899 -36.49 41.15 -13.88
N VAL A 900 -37.72 41.65 -13.73
CA VAL A 900 -38.12 43.00 -14.16
C VAL A 900 -38.89 43.72 -13.04
N PRO A 901 -38.99 45.07 -13.06
CA PRO A 901 -39.86 45.78 -12.15
C PRO A 901 -41.34 45.53 -12.49
N ILE A 902 -41.98 44.63 -11.74
CA ILE A 902 -43.42 44.33 -11.86
C ILE A 902 -44.21 45.14 -10.81
N PRO A 903 -45.19 45.97 -11.21
CA PRO A 903 -46.10 46.61 -10.27
C PRO A 903 -46.82 45.58 -9.38
N ARG A 904 -46.75 45.75 -8.05
CA ARG A 904 -47.39 44.82 -7.08
C ARG A 904 -48.87 44.57 -7.41
N LYS A 905 -49.61 45.60 -7.85
CA LYS A 905 -51.02 45.50 -8.29
C LYS A 905 -51.31 44.48 -9.41
N PHE A 906 -50.30 44.04 -10.16
CA PHE A 906 -50.44 42.97 -11.15
C PHE A 906 -50.16 41.61 -10.51
N LEU A 907 -49.12 41.51 -9.67
CA LEU A 907 -48.83 40.31 -8.87
C LEU A 907 -49.96 39.95 -7.89
N ASP A 908 -50.65 40.96 -7.35
CA ASP A 908 -51.81 40.80 -6.47
C ASP A 908 -53.02 40.13 -7.17
N ARG A 909 -53.04 40.08 -8.52
CA ARG A 909 -54.04 39.35 -9.32
C ARG A 909 -53.71 37.86 -9.48
N GLY A 910 -52.63 37.39 -8.85
CA GLY A 910 -52.09 36.05 -9.01
C GLY A 910 -51.07 35.95 -10.15
N ARG A 911 -50.20 34.96 -10.08
CA ARG A 911 -49.20 34.66 -11.10
C ARG A 911 -49.83 33.85 -12.25
N ILE A 912 -49.14 33.79 -13.39
CA ILE A 912 -49.40 32.80 -14.46
C ILE A 912 -48.92 31.44 -13.99
#